data_AF-A0A4V2DXG9-F1
#
_entry.id   AF-A0A4V2DXG9-F1
#
_cell.length_a   1.000
_cell.length_b   1.000
_cell.length_c   1.000
_cell.angle_alpha   90.00
_cell.angle_beta   90.00
_cell.angle_gamma   90.00
#
_symmetry.space_group_name_H-M   'P 1'
#
loop_
_entity.id
_entity.type
_entity.pdbx_description
1 polymer ?
#
loop_
_entity_poly.entity_id
_entity_poly.type
_entity_poly.pdbx_seq_one_letter_code
_entity_poly.pdbx_strand_id
1 'polypeptide(L)'
;MIDATSQAIGFLVLAAMDAKTRDVESILSDFRGCLHPYDTWAQSFFSFSALNVEQVFKVGEEVALVAPINRSLFPSSTVATCTANGTLTLVHMFQSSRFVPIGNTPVVVQRIDPDGGPLGDPLHKIIGPSGILEITECDRNLKYRVSFYPDVSSEHFKALYASYQSVIASLEGWLRSEWGTTFEPLWKGYSEANFLERYLSLYGAYARGFSDSLYSIWDDVEQLFQWLSAPLANAEKLLHYFSQDEFEKLLTLSAETLAKGLLVLSDEPLLFIYLAALVSWMRMLPPPYMNEMLGEIGAEVVINLLLGLATGGMGIVLRISTKVLAGIKSRRVRRWLEQIAEQFGKVRLVGHSEALKPVLLSSAATPIKAVPVAPLKAGEHLVSNPVPMVRNKTQRTALVRQEPVDDVPAVASNPKGDAAASADKTVTHGCPVSMVTGEELLTLTDGALDGILSFEWTRLYRTSAVDVDCGLGFGWSHALAHRLSVSGDSVVWTDHENRSTTLPLPTAARPAITNSLAEAAIYLGSAPDELVLAQSSRFYHFQDGVLTAISDAYDNRLRIVRDRLGRIERLDNGAGRSLFLRYEFDRIVTVDYQVHRAKGHEPFVWVTEQNVVSYAYDDAGRLVSATNAVGEREAYRYDEEHVILERQLAGGASFFWAWERSGKAARCVRHWANFSQMDTRYAWGDDGSVNVHNTDGSQEVYVHDQRARLVQRIDPDGARHFKSYDDKGRLTV
;
A
#
# COMPACT_ATOMS: atom_id res chain seq x y z
N MET A 1 14.05 31.10 15.27
CA MET A 1 12.77 30.47 14.89
C MET A 1 13.15 29.29 14.04
N ILE A 2 13.08 28.10 14.63
CA ILE A 2 13.50 26.85 14.01
C ILE A 2 12.24 26.34 13.31
N ASP A 3 12.20 26.44 11.98
CA ASP A 3 11.29 25.63 11.17
C ASP A 3 11.72 24.18 11.38
N ALA A 4 10.99 23.49 12.26
CA ALA A 4 11.13 22.06 12.44
C ALA A 4 10.61 21.40 11.15
N THR A 5 11.54 20.75 10.45
CA THR A 5 11.30 19.81 9.35
C THR A 5 10.04 18.98 9.57
N SER A 6 8.99 19.25 8.79
CA SER A 6 7.70 18.55 8.82
C SER A 6 7.72 17.16 8.15
N GLN A 7 8.86 16.48 8.17
CA GLN A 7 9.06 15.15 7.62
C GLN A 7 9.30 14.18 8.78
N ALA A 8 8.23 13.67 9.37
CA ALA A 8 8.32 12.88 10.60
C ALA A 8 7.53 11.58 10.52
N ILE A 9 8.19 10.46 10.80
CA ILE A 9 7.54 9.21 11.26
C ILE A 9 7.46 9.32 12.78
N GLY A 10 6.43 9.97 13.32
CA GLY A 10 6.35 10.20 14.76
C GLY A 10 7.61 10.89 15.33
N PHE A 11 8.11 10.42 16.49
CA PHE A 11 9.30 10.99 17.16
C PHE A 11 10.66 10.64 16.50
N LEU A 12 10.69 9.95 15.34
CA LEU A 12 11.93 9.65 14.60
C LEU A 12 12.47 10.85 13.79
N VAL A 13 12.35 12.07 14.33
CA VAL A 13 12.89 13.28 13.72
C VAL A 13 14.35 13.45 14.17
N LEU A 14 15.27 13.42 13.22
CA LEU A 14 16.66 13.82 13.47
C LEU A 14 16.78 15.34 13.52
N ALA A 15 16.36 15.91 14.64
CA ALA A 15 16.60 17.31 14.98
C ALA A 15 17.67 17.41 16.06
N ALA A 16 18.67 18.26 15.83
CA ALA A 16 19.66 18.60 16.85
C ALA A 16 19.00 19.36 18.01
N MET A 17 19.49 19.14 19.23
CA MET A 17 19.05 19.90 20.40
C MET A 17 19.41 21.39 20.28
N ASP A 18 18.56 22.24 20.85
CA ASP A 18 18.87 23.66 20.98
C ASP A 18 20.10 23.85 21.88
N ALA A 19 21.11 24.54 21.34
CA ALA A 19 22.41 24.69 21.99
C ALA A 19 22.37 25.56 23.28
N LYS A 20 21.32 26.37 23.47
CA LYS A 20 21.13 27.22 24.65
C LYS A 20 20.37 26.49 25.76
N THR A 21 19.31 25.75 25.44
CA THR A 21 18.48 25.09 26.44
C THR A 21 18.97 23.68 26.81
N ARG A 22 19.58 22.96 25.86
CA ARG A 22 20.07 21.57 26.03
C ARG A 22 19.03 20.65 26.67
N ASP A 23 17.79 20.71 26.18
CA ASP A 23 16.67 19.97 26.74
C ASP A 23 16.69 18.48 26.36
N VAL A 24 17.42 17.70 27.16
CA VAL A 24 17.54 16.24 27.00
C VAL A 24 16.30 15.52 27.51
N GLU A 25 15.60 16.11 28.48
CA GLU A 25 14.36 15.54 29.02
C GLU A 25 13.27 15.50 27.96
N SER A 26 13.24 16.47 27.03
CA SER A 26 12.39 16.39 25.84
C SER A 26 12.72 15.16 24.97
N ILE A 27 13.99 14.87 24.68
CA ILE A 27 14.37 13.67 23.91
C ILE A 27 14.01 12.38 24.64
N LEU A 28 14.28 12.31 25.95
CA LEU A 28 13.94 11.13 26.77
C LEU A 28 12.41 10.95 26.91
N SER A 29 11.65 12.05 26.93
CA SER A 29 10.18 12.03 26.91
C SER A 29 9.65 11.53 25.56
N ASP A 30 10.20 12.01 24.45
CA ASP A 30 9.89 11.54 23.10
C ASP A 30 10.16 10.03 22.98
N PHE A 31 11.30 9.56 23.49
CA PHE A 31 11.67 8.14 23.49
C PHE A 31 10.74 7.27 24.33
N ARG A 32 10.35 7.72 25.54
CA ARG A 32 9.33 7.02 26.36
C ARG A 32 8.00 6.87 25.64
N GLY A 33 7.63 7.88 24.87
CA GLY A 33 6.43 7.89 24.04
C GLY A 33 6.59 7.26 22.66
N CYS A 34 7.70 6.58 22.34
CA CYS A 34 8.02 6.19 20.95
C CYS A 34 6.94 5.32 20.27
N LEU A 35 6.21 4.50 21.04
CA LEU A 35 5.11 3.67 20.53
C LEU A 35 3.76 4.40 20.42
N HIS A 36 3.61 5.63 20.92
CA HIS A 36 2.34 6.37 20.90
C HIS A 36 2.05 7.07 19.56
N PRO A 37 2.97 7.84 18.93
CA PRO A 37 2.78 8.31 17.56
C PRO A 37 2.76 7.17 16.56
N TYR A 38 3.41 6.06 16.91
CA TYR A 38 3.39 4.82 16.14
C TYR A 38 1.98 4.24 16.01
N ASP A 39 1.16 4.24 17.07
CA ASP A 39 -0.26 3.81 17.04
C ASP A 39 -1.11 4.70 16.10
N THR A 40 -0.84 6.01 16.09
CA THR A 40 -1.52 6.97 15.19
C THR A 40 -1.06 6.83 13.73
N TRP A 41 0.24 6.62 13.51
CA TRP A 41 0.85 6.33 12.19
C TRP A 41 0.40 4.96 11.65
N ALA A 42 0.15 4.00 12.53
CA ALA A 42 -0.35 2.68 12.17
C ALA A 42 -1.80 2.71 11.68
N GLN A 43 -2.58 3.69 12.12
CA GLN A 43 -4.00 3.83 11.79
C GLN A 43 -4.26 4.79 10.60
N SER A 44 -3.26 5.53 10.11
CA SER A 44 -3.45 6.54 9.07
C SER A 44 -3.29 5.95 7.65
N PHE A 45 -4.43 5.69 7.01
CA PHE A 45 -4.83 5.72 5.58
C PHE A 45 -3.91 5.27 4.40
N PHE A 46 -2.62 4.95 4.54
CA PHE A 46 -1.83 4.32 3.43
C PHE A 46 -0.83 3.24 3.86
N SER A 47 -0.79 2.89 5.14
CA SER A 47 -0.19 1.65 5.59
C SER A 47 -1.25 0.53 5.54
N PHE A 48 -1.40 -0.12 4.38
CA PHE A 48 -1.97 -1.50 4.33
C PHE A 48 -1.11 -2.53 5.09
N SER A 49 -0.15 -2.04 5.84
CA SER A 49 0.75 -2.76 6.67
C SER A 49 1.39 -1.73 7.59
N ALA A 50 0.71 -1.47 8.69
CA ALA A 50 1.34 -1.08 9.92
C ALA A 50 1.43 -2.34 10.76
N LEU A 51 2.62 -2.67 11.25
CA LEU A 51 2.92 -3.78 12.14
C LEU A 51 2.07 -5.05 11.87
N ASN A 52 2.52 -5.93 10.98
CA ASN A 52 1.91 -7.26 10.85
C ASN A 52 2.38 -8.12 12.04
N VAL A 53 2.00 -7.72 13.27
CA VAL A 53 2.10 -8.57 14.44
C VAL A 53 1.06 -9.66 14.24
N GLU A 54 1.51 -10.83 13.79
CA GLU A 54 0.59 -11.91 13.47
C GLU A 54 0.01 -12.50 14.77
N GLN A 55 -1.23 -12.97 14.73
CA GLN A 55 -1.80 -13.74 15.83
C GLN A 55 -1.36 -15.20 15.69
N VAL A 56 -0.99 -15.82 16.81
CA VAL A 56 -0.58 -17.21 16.90
C VAL A 56 -1.63 -17.97 17.69
N PHE A 57 -2.18 -19.02 17.07
CA PHE A 57 -3.01 -20.01 17.74
C PHE A 57 -2.20 -21.28 17.95
N LYS A 58 -2.02 -21.70 19.20
CA LYS A 58 -1.42 -23.00 19.54
C LYS A 58 -2.51 -23.96 19.99
N VAL A 59 -2.45 -25.20 19.47
CA VAL A 59 -3.34 -26.29 19.86
C VAL A 59 -2.49 -27.49 20.31
N GLY A 60 -2.62 -27.87 21.57
CA GLY A 60 -1.77 -28.87 22.20
C GLY A 60 -0.29 -28.49 22.15
N GLU A 61 0.58 -29.47 21.98
CA GLU A 61 2.04 -29.26 21.90
C GLU A 61 2.55 -29.08 20.46
N GLU A 62 1.78 -29.48 19.44
CA GLU A 62 2.31 -29.72 18.09
C GLU A 62 1.88 -28.70 17.03
N VAL A 63 0.76 -28.00 17.22
CA VAL A 63 0.13 -27.25 16.12
C VAL A 63 0.09 -25.76 16.41
N ALA A 64 0.88 -24.99 15.68
CA ALA A 64 0.84 -23.53 15.67
C ALA A 64 0.29 -23.02 14.33
N LEU A 65 -0.78 -22.24 14.37
CA LEU A 65 -1.29 -21.49 13.24
C LEU A 65 -0.92 -20.03 13.40
N VAL A 66 -0.53 -19.40 12.29
CA VAL A 66 -0.26 -17.97 12.25
C VAL A 66 -1.24 -17.34 11.28
N ALA A 67 -1.98 -16.34 11.73
CA ALA A 67 -2.97 -15.64 10.92
C ALA A 67 -2.74 -14.12 10.96
N PRO A 68 -2.95 -13.42 9.83
CA PRO A 68 -2.93 -11.97 9.85
C PRO A 68 -4.17 -11.44 10.58
N ILE A 69 -4.02 -10.31 11.28
CA ILE A 69 -5.08 -9.67 12.07
C ILE A 69 -6.30 -9.31 11.20
N ASN A 70 -6.08 -8.94 9.93
CA ASN A 70 -7.14 -8.48 9.02
C ASN A 70 -7.99 -9.60 8.38
N ARG A 71 -7.80 -10.88 8.77
CA ARG A 71 -8.54 -12.03 8.23
C ARG A 71 -9.67 -12.52 9.14
N SER A 72 -10.30 -11.63 9.91
CA SER A 72 -11.41 -11.97 10.81
C SER A 72 -12.65 -12.56 10.11
N LEU A 73 -12.80 -12.36 8.79
CA LEU A 73 -13.92 -12.86 7.99
C LEU A 73 -13.92 -14.40 7.79
N PHE A 74 -12.80 -15.09 8.02
CA PHE A 74 -12.73 -16.55 7.91
C PHE A 74 -12.19 -17.19 9.20
N PRO A 75 -12.85 -18.22 9.76
CA PRO A 75 -12.34 -18.90 10.94
C PRO A 75 -10.99 -19.56 10.63
N SER A 76 -9.98 -19.29 11.47
CA SER A 76 -8.73 -20.03 11.41
C SER A 76 -8.96 -21.40 12.01
N SER A 77 -8.87 -22.46 11.21
CA SER A 77 -9.16 -23.82 11.67
C SER A 77 -7.95 -24.75 11.57
N THR A 78 -7.77 -25.62 12.55
CA THR A 78 -6.77 -26.71 12.50
C THR A 78 -7.33 -27.99 13.07
N VAL A 79 -6.62 -29.10 12.85
CA VAL A 79 -6.93 -30.42 13.40
C VAL A 79 -5.88 -30.79 14.43
N ALA A 80 -6.32 -31.20 15.61
CA ALA A 80 -5.44 -31.68 16.68
C ALA A 80 -6.01 -32.93 17.35
N THR A 81 -5.12 -33.73 17.93
CA THR A 81 -5.49 -34.94 18.67
C THR A 81 -5.53 -34.62 20.16
N CYS A 82 -6.58 -35.03 20.86
CA CYS A 82 -6.67 -34.91 22.30
C CYS A 82 -5.63 -35.83 22.97
N THR A 83 -4.94 -35.33 24.01
CA THR A 83 -3.85 -36.06 24.66
C THR A 83 -4.36 -37.32 25.38
N ALA A 84 -3.45 -38.23 25.72
CA ALA A 84 -3.78 -39.45 26.48
C ALA A 84 -4.41 -39.17 27.85
N ASN A 85 -4.20 -37.96 28.40
CA ASN A 85 -4.80 -37.52 29.67
C ASN A 85 -6.25 -37.01 29.50
N GLY A 86 -6.76 -36.91 28.26
CA GLY A 86 -8.11 -36.39 27.99
C GLY A 86 -8.18 -34.86 28.03
N THR A 87 -7.06 -34.18 27.79
CA THR A 87 -7.02 -32.71 27.76
C THR A 87 -6.46 -32.17 26.45
N LEU A 88 -6.96 -30.99 26.06
CA LEU A 88 -6.52 -30.24 24.89
C LEU A 88 -6.34 -28.77 25.25
N THR A 89 -5.09 -28.28 25.22
CA THR A 89 -4.76 -26.89 25.56
C THR A 89 -4.78 -26.02 24.31
N LEU A 90 -5.51 -24.91 24.36
CA LEU A 90 -5.56 -23.89 23.33
C LEU A 90 -4.89 -22.61 23.83
N VAL A 91 -4.09 -21.97 22.99
CA VAL A 91 -3.42 -20.70 23.31
C VAL A 91 -3.63 -19.72 22.18
N HIS A 92 -3.97 -18.48 22.49
CA HIS A 92 -4.06 -17.36 21.57
C HIS A 92 -3.21 -16.18 22.07
N MET A 93 -2.28 -15.73 21.24
CA MET A 93 -1.29 -14.70 21.59
C MET A 93 -0.79 -13.96 20.36
N PHE A 94 -0.14 -12.83 20.55
CA PHE A 94 0.63 -12.17 19.49
C PHE A 94 1.95 -12.92 19.20
N GLN A 95 2.40 -12.88 17.95
CA GLN A 95 3.74 -13.31 17.55
C GLN A 95 4.75 -12.25 17.98
N SER A 96 5.21 -12.35 19.22
CA SER A 96 6.24 -11.47 19.78
C SER A 96 7.33 -12.28 20.48
N SER A 97 8.49 -11.64 20.71
CA SER A 97 9.55 -12.19 21.55
C SER A 97 9.10 -12.42 23.01
N ARG A 98 7.96 -11.83 23.38
CA ARG A 98 7.29 -11.96 24.68
C ARG A 98 5.97 -12.70 24.53
N PHE A 99 5.55 -13.42 25.56
CA PHE A 99 4.18 -13.95 25.60
C PHE A 99 3.21 -12.80 25.87
N VAL A 100 2.39 -12.45 24.88
CA VAL A 100 1.33 -11.45 25.02
C VAL A 100 0.00 -12.09 24.64
N PRO A 101 -0.83 -12.45 25.63
CA PRO A 101 -2.07 -13.17 25.37
C PRO A 101 -3.10 -12.29 24.68
N ILE A 102 -3.88 -12.91 23.80
CA ILE A 102 -5.11 -12.33 23.24
C ILE A 102 -6.28 -13.08 23.84
N GLY A 103 -7.09 -12.36 24.62
CA GLY A 103 -8.18 -12.93 25.38
C GLY A 103 -9.51 -12.92 24.64
N ASN A 104 -10.56 -13.35 25.33
CA ASN A 104 -11.96 -13.30 24.90
C ASN A 104 -12.21 -13.84 23.49
N THR A 105 -11.49 -14.89 23.10
CA THR A 105 -11.56 -15.45 21.74
C THR A 105 -12.51 -16.65 21.71
N PRO A 106 -13.66 -16.54 21.01
CA PRO A 106 -14.53 -17.68 20.78
C PRO A 106 -13.83 -18.78 19.97
N VAL A 107 -14.03 -20.02 20.40
CA VAL A 107 -13.50 -21.21 19.74
C VAL A 107 -14.58 -22.28 19.65
N VAL A 108 -14.63 -22.95 18.51
CA VAL A 108 -15.51 -24.10 18.27
C VAL A 108 -14.64 -25.34 18.10
N VAL A 109 -14.91 -26.38 18.88
CA VAL A 109 -14.21 -27.66 18.85
C VAL A 109 -15.18 -28.77 18.46
N GLN A 110 -14.87 -29.49 17.39
CA GLN A 110 -15.73 -30.54 16.84
C GLN A 110 -14.97 -31.85 16.67
N ARG A 111 -15.54 -32.96 17.11
CA ARG A 111 -14.95 -34.28 16.93
C ARG A 111 -14.95 -34.66 15.44
N ILE A 112 -13.83 -35.19 14.96
CA ILE A 112 -13.72 -35.75 13.62
C ILE A 112 -13.96 -37.26 13.72
N ASP A 113 -14.89 -37.76 12.92
CA ASP A 113 -15.17 -39.19 12.83
C ASP A 113 -13.97 -39.95 12.22
N PRO A 114 -13.44 -41.01 12.87
CA PRO A 114 -12.33 -41.80 12.37
C PRO A 114 -12.55 -42.40 10.97
N ASP A 115 -13.80 -42.70 10.61
CA ASP A 115 -14.19 -43.39 9.38
C ASP A 115 -14.67 -42.43 8.27
N GLY A 116 -14.52 -41.11 8.46
CA GLY A 116 -14.88 -40.09 7.47
C GLY A 116 -16.34 -39.62 7.48
N GLY A 117 -17.06 -39.87 8.59
CA GLY A 117 -18.42 -39.39 8.84
C GLY A 117 -18.54 -37.88 9.15
N PRO A 118 -19.77 -37.38 9.41
CA PRO A 118 -20.02 -35.97 9.73
C PRO A 118 -19.30 -35.54 11.02
N LEU A 119 -18.98 -34.25 11.13
CA LEU A 119 -18.40 -33.68 12.36
C LEU A 119 -19.38 -33.86 13.52
N GLY A 120 -18.84 -34.21 14.69
CA GLY A 120 -19.62 -34.29 15.93
C GLY A 120 -20.16 -32.93 16.39
N ASP A 121 -21.00 -32.97 17.42
CA ASP A 121 -21.64 -31.77 17.99
C ASP A 121 -20.60 -30.69 18.36
N PRO A 122 -20.85 -29.41 18.02
CA PRO A 122 -19.91 -28.33 18.29
C PRO A 122 -19.83 -27.98 19.78
N LEU A 123 -18.63 -28.08 20.34
CA LEU A 123 -18.31 -27.59 21.67
C LEU A 123 -17.84 -26.13 21.56
N HIS A 124 -18.68 -25.21 22.00
CA HIS A 124 -18.37 -23.78 22.06
C HIS A 124 -17.63 -23.45 23.37
N LYS A 125 -16.45 -22.87 23.25
CA LYS A 125 -15.64 -22.38 24.38
C LYS A 125 -15.13 -20.98 24.09
N ILE A 126 -14.66 -20.29 25.12
CA ILE A 126 -14.04 -18.97 25.00
C ILE A 126 -12.68 -19.03 25.68
N ILE A 127 -11.63 -18.62 24.97
CA ILE A 127 -10.31 -18.41 25.57
C ILE A 127 -10.41 -17.16 26.44
N GLY A 128 -10.15 -17.32 27.74
CA GLY A 128 -10.24 -16.22 28.70
C GLY A 128 -9.11 -15.18 28.55
N PRO A 129 -9.07 -14.17 29.42
CA PRO A 129 -8.08 -13.08 29.36
C PRO A 129 -6.62 -13.51 29.43
N SER A 130 -6.33 -14.71 29.94
CA SER A 130 -5.00 -15.30 29.98
C SER A 130 -4.47 -15.71 28.61
N GLY A 131 -5.31 -15.71 27.57
CA GLY A 131 -4.98 -16.25 26.25
C GLY A 131 -4.78 -17.76 26.25
N ILE A 132 -5.12 -18.47 27.33
CA ILE A 132 -4.95 -19.92 27.47
C ILE A 132 -6.29 -20.53 27.91
N LEU A 133 -6.67 -21.65 27.28
CA LEU A 133 -7.84 -22.44 27.63
C LEU A 133 -7.47 -23.93 27.64
N GLU A 134 -7.77 -24.63 28.73
CA GLU A 134 -7.67 -26.09 28.79
C GLU A 134 -9.06 -26.70 28.62
N ILE A 135 -9.20 -27.57 27.61
CA ILE A 135 -10.42 -28.33 27.36
C ILE A 135 -10.24 -29.71 27.97
N THR A 136 -11.08 -30.04 28.95
CA THR A 136 -11.11 -31.35 29.61
C THR A 136 -12.19 -32.27 29.04
N GLU A 137 -13.08 -31.73 28.20
CA GLU A 137 -14.16 -32.47 27.55
C GLU A 137 -13.74 -33.00 26.16
N CYS A 138 -12.59 -33.69 26.09
CA CYS A 138 -12.15 -34.38 24.87
C CYS A 138 -11.82 -35.86 25.11
N ASP A 139 -12.23 -36.69 24.16
CA ASP A 139 -12.00 -38.13 24.19
C ASP A 139 -10.53 -38.44 23.85
N ARG A 140 -9.92 -39.29 24.68
CA ARG A 140 -8.50 -39.65 24.57
C ARG A 140 -8.15 -40.18 23.17
N ASN A 141 -7.07 -39.66 22.58
CA ASN A 141 -6.53 -40.06 21.29
C ASN A 141 -7.47 -39.87 20.08
N LEU A 142 -8.56 -39.12 20.22
CA LEU A 142 -9.42 -38.76 19.09
C LEU A 142 -9.02 -37.40 18.48
N LYS A 143 -9.34 -37.23 17.20
CA LYS A 143 -9.06 -36.01 16.43
C LYS A 143 -10.21 -35.02 16.53
N TYR A 144 -9.87 -33.75 16.69
CA TYR A 144 -10.80 -32.64 16.77
C TYR A 144 -10.43 -31.55 15.78
N ARG A 145 -11.42 -30.97 15.11
CA ARG A 145 -11.30 -29.71 14.38
C ARG A 145 -11.53 -28.56 15.36
N VAL A 146 -10.54 -27.68 15.48
CA VAL A 146 -10.58 -26.48 16.32
C VAL A 146 -10.65 -25.26 15.41
N SER A 147 -11.67 -24.43 15.57
CA SER A 147 -11.89 -23.22 14.76
C SER A 147 -11.92 -21.98 15.65
N PHE A 148 -11.03 -21.03 15.39
CA PHE A 148 -10.86 -19.79 16.15
C PHE A 148 -11.58 -18.63 15.46
N TYR A 149 -12.28 -17.80 16.25
CA TYR A 149 -13.00 -16.62 15.81
C TYR A 149 -12.50 -15.37 16.55
N PRO A 150 -11.27 -14.93 16.30
CA PRO A 150 -10.64 -13.82 17.04
C PRO A 150 -11.34 -12.48 16.81
N ASP A 151 -11.46 -11.68 17.88
CA ASP A 151 -11.85 -10.27 17.83
C ASP A 151 -10.82 -9.43 18.60
N VAL A 152 -9.90 -8.80 17.85
CA VAL A 152 -8.74 -8.10 18.42
C VAL A 152 -9.05 -6.61 18.55
N SER A 153 -9.40 -6.17 19.77
CA SER A 153 -9.60 -4.75 20.10
C SER A 153 -8.30 -3.94 20.32
N SER A 154 -8.41 -2.61 20.34
CA SER A 154 -7.33 -1.68 20.71
C SER A 154 -6.76 -1.92 22.11
N GLU A 155 -7.51 -2.55 23.02
CA GLU A 155 -7.04 -2.87 24.37
C GLU A 155 -5.95 -3.96 24.33
N HIS A 156 -6.06 -4.92 23.42
CA HIS A 156 -5.03 -5.95 23.22
C HIS A 156 -3.72 -5.34 22.72
N PHE A 157 -3.76 -4.32 21.86
CA PHE A 157 -2.57 -3.59 21.43
C PHE A 157 -1.94 -2.76 22.55
N LYS A 158 -2.75 -2.13 23.41
CA LYS A 158 -2.24 -1.47 24.62
C LYS A 158 -1.52 -2.45 25.54
N ALA A 159 -2.04 -3.67 25.70
CA ALA A 159 -1.38 -4.73 26.46
C ALA A 159 -0.06 -5.19 25.82
N LEU A 160 -0.02 -5.33 24.49
CA LEU A 160 1.20 -5.60 23.73
C LEU A 160 2.26 -4.52 23.95
N TYR A 161 1.91 -3.25 23.81
CA TYR A 161 2.85 -2.14 24.02
C TYR A 161 3.30 -2.01 25.47
N ALA A 162 2.40 -2.23 26.43
CA ALA A 162 2.74 -2.28 27.85
C ALA A 162 3.80 -3.36 28.13
N SER A 163 3.78 -4.47 27.38
CA SER A 163 4.76 -5.54 27.53
C SER A 163 6.19 -5.09 27.24
N TYR A 164 6.42 -4.05 26.44
CA TYR A 164 7.76 -3.56 26.10
C TYR A 164 8.31 -2.48 27.03
N GLN A 165 7.51 -2.02 28.01
CA GLN A 165 7.90 -0.93 28.90
C GLN A 165 9.22 -1.18 29.65
N SER A 166 9.52 -2.43 30.01
CA SER A 166 10.81 -2.75 30.66
C SER A 166 12.02 -2.62 29.71
N VAL A 167 11.83 -2.84 28.41
CA VAL A 167 12.88 -2.60 27.40
C VAL A 167 13.09 -1.11 27.23
N ILE A 168 12.00 -0.35 27.09
CA ILE A 168 12.02 1.11 26.95
C ILE A 168 12.72 1.73 28.17
N ALA A 169 12.33 1.34 29.39
CA ALA A 169 12.94 1.87 30.62
C ALA A 169 14.45 1.54 30.72
N SER A 170 14.87 0.34 30.31
CA SER A 170 16.28 -0.05 30.28
C SER A 170 17.10 0.79 29.30
N LEU A 171 16.57 1.00 28.08
CA LEU A 171 17.19 1.82 27.05
C LEU A 171 17.19 3.31 27.42
N GLU A 172 16.15 3.81 28.07
CA GLU A 172 16.09 5.17 28.62
C GLU A 172 17.18 5.37 29.68
N GLY A 173 17.35 4.40 30.58
CA GLY A 173 18.42 4.41 31.57
C GLY A 173 19.81 4.45 30.94
N TRP A 174 20.02 3.71 29.85
CA TRP A 174 21.25 3.77 29.06
C TRP A 174 21.44 5.15 28.40
N LEU A 175 20.44 5.68 27.70
CA LEU A 175 20.50 7.01 27.08
C LEU A 175 20.82 8.10 28.11
N ARG A 176 20.22 8.02 29.30
CA ARG A 176 20.48 8.95 30.41
C ARG A 176 21.92 8.82 30.94
N SER A 177 22.47 7.61 30.98
CA SER A 177 23.89 7.39 31.33
C SER A 177 24.84 7.94 30.28
N GLU A 178 24.57 7.72 28.98
CA GLU A 178 25.36 8.26 27.87
C GLU A 178 25.38 9.79 27.88
N TRP A 179 24.24 10.41 28.19
CA TRP A 179 24.16 11.85 28.38
C TRP A 179 25.14 12.34 29.45
N GLY A 180 25.06 11.79 30.66
CA GLY A 180 25.87 12.25 31.80
C GLY A 180 27.37 11.95 31.68
N THR A 181 27.75 10.92 30.91
CA THR A 181 29.16 10.47 30.83
C THR A 181 29.86 10.90 29.55
N THR A 182 29.18 10.81 28.40
CA THR A 182 29.78 11.01 27.07
C THR A 182 29.39 12.36 26.47
N PHE A 183 28.12 12.74 26.52
CA PHE A 183 27.61 13.87 25.73
C PHE A 183 27.62 15.22 26.45
N GLU A 184 27.29 15.27 27.74
CA GLU A 184 27.29 16.52 28.51
C GLU A 184 28.66 17.24 28.45
N PRO A 185 29.82 16.55 28.56
CA PRO A 185 31.13 17.18 28.39
C PRO A 185 31.38 17.70 26.97
N LEU A 186 30.92 16.98 25.93
CA LEU A 186 31.06 17.40 24.52
C LEU A 186 30.25 18.67 24.24
N TRP A 187 29.06 18.79 24.83
CA TRP A 187 28.22 19.99 24.74
C TRP A 187 28.80 21.20 25.47
N LYS A 188 29.49 21.00 26.62
CA LYS A 188 30.22 22.09 27.30
C LYS A 188 31.28 22.69 26.36
N GLY A 189 32.11 21.87 25.74
CA GLY A 189 33.12 22.32 24.77
C GLY A 189 32.53 22.99 23.51
N TYR A 190 31.42 22.50 22.97
CA TYR A 190 30.76 23.10 21.80
C TYR A 190 30.10 24.46 22.11
N SER A 191 29.56 24.62 23.32
CA SER A 191 28.89 25.86 23.74
C SER A 191 29.85 27.03 23.98
N GLU A 192 31.10 26.73 24.30
CA GLU A 192 32.18 27.71 24.51
C GLU A 192 32.85 28.17 23.20
N ALA A 193 32.57 27.51 22.06
CA ALA A 193 33.09 27.85 20.74
C ALA A 193 32.45 29.11 20.13
N ASN A 194 33.15 29.78 19.20
CA ASN A 194 32.72 31.08 18.66
C ASN A 194 31.52 30.94 17.70
N PHE A 195 30.64 31.95 17.61
CA PHE A 195 29.38 31.88 16.84
C PHE A 195 29.56 31.51 15.36
N LEU A 196 30.63 32.02 14.72
CA LEU A 196 30.98 31.72 13.33
C LEU A 196 31.38 30.25 13.10
N GLU A 197 32.04 29.60 14.06
CA GLU A 197 32.41 28.18 13.97
C GLU A 197 31.17 27.27 14.10
N ARG A 198 30.19 27.68 14.92
CA ARG A 198 28.89 26.99 15.03
C ARG A 198 28.03 27.14 13.78
N TYR A 199 28.05 28.31 13.15
CA TYR A 199 27.28 28.57 11.92
C TYR A 199 27.85 27.83 10.69
N LEU A 200 29.18 27.75 10.57
CA LEU A 200 29.83 27.05 9.45
C LEU A 200 29.74 25.51 9.57
N SER A 201 29.67 24.96 10.79
CA SER A 201 29.49 23.51 11.02
C SER A 201 28.06 23.00 10.76
N LEU A 202 27.08 23.91 10.64
CA LEU A 202 25.70 23.60 10.26
C LEU A 202 25.52 23.34 8.76
N TYR A 203 26.51 23.65 7.91
CA TYR A 203 26.38 23.59 6.45
C TYR A 203 26.99 22.37 5.75
N GLY A 204 26.99 21.22 6.43
CA GLY A 204 27.41 19.98 5.78
C GLY A 204 26.94 18.73 6.51
N ALA A 205 25.71 18.28 6.24
CA ALA A 205 25.41 16.86 6.13
C ALA A 205 24.01 16.64 5.55
N TYR A 206 23.97 15.63 4.69
CA TYR A 206 22.85 15.13 3.91
C TYR A 206 21.82 14.45 4.83
N ALA A 207 20.74 15.14 5.21
CA ALA A 207 19.62 14.49 5.92
C ALA A 207 18.89 13.45 5.03
N ARG A 208 18.96 13.64 3.70
CA ARG A 208 18.29 12.78 2.71
C ARG A 208 18.90 11.37 2.59
N GLY A 209 20.22 11.21 2.70
CA GLY A 209 20.88 9.91 2.47
C GLY A 209 20.69 8.92 3.61
N PHE A 210 20.67 9.42 4.85
CA PHE A 210 20.40 8.59 6.03
C PHE A 210 18.91 8.22 6.13
N SER A 211 17.98 9.11 5.80
CA SER A 211 16.55 8.77 5.75
C SER A 211 16.29 7.67 4.71
N ASP A 212 16.86 7.79 3.52
CA ASP A 212 16.73 6.78 2.44
C ASP A 212 17.34 5.43 2.84
N SER A 213 18.44 5.45 3.61
CA SER A 213 19.03 4.24 4.20
C SER A 213 18.10 3.62 5.25
N LEU A 214 17.49 4.42 6.15
CA LEU A 214 16.50 3.93 7.13
C LEU A 214 15.26 3.31 6.46
N TYR A 215 14.87 3.83 5.29
CA TYR A 215 13.77 3.27 4.50
C TYR A 215 14.16 1.91 3.87
N SER A 216 15.37 1.76 3.32
CA SER A 216 15.84 0.47 2.77
C SER A 216 16.09 -0.60 3.84
N ILE A 217 16.42 -0.18 5.06
CA ILE A 217 16.70 -1.08 6.19
C ILE A 217 15.52 -2.01 6.51
N TRP A 218 14.28 -1.55 6.33
CA TRP A 218 13.12 -2.38 6.61
C TRP A 218 12.98 -3.53 5.59
N ASP A 219 13.39 -3.30 4.34
CA ASP A 219 13.46 -4.34 3.29
C ASP A 219 14.65 -5.30 3.51
N ASP A 220 15.74 -4.83 4.12
CA ASP A 220 16.90 -5.65 4.46
C ASP A 220 16.64 -6.62 5.64
N VAL A 221 15.63 -6.35 6.49
CA VAL A 221 15.26 -7.27 7.59
C VAL A 221 14.80 -8.64 7.05
N GLU A 222 14.10 -8.69 5.91
CA GLU A 222 13.73 -9.95 5.27
C GLU A 222 14.98 -10.71 4.82
N GLN A 223 15.94 -10.02 4.22
CA GLN A 223 17.19 -10.61 3.79
C GLN A 223 17.96 -11.18 4.98
N LEU A 224 17.99 -10.48 6.11
CA LEU A 224 18.63 -10.97 7.33
C LEU A 224 17.95 -12.21 7.90
N PHE A 225 16.62 -12.24 7.87
CA PHE A 225 15.84 -13.41 8.25
C PHE A 225 16.21 -14.62 7.36
N GLN A 226 16.28 -14.41 6.04
CA GLN A 226 16.70 -15.45 5.09
C GLN A 226 18.14 -15.92 5.36
N TRP A 227 19.08 -15.03 5.66
CA TRP A 227 20.47 -15.39 5.95
C TRP A 227 20.59 -16.26 7.20
N LEU A 228 19.92 -15.87 8.28
CA LEU A 228 19.97 -16.60 9.56
C LEU A 228 19.14 -17.89 9.55
N SER A 229 18.10 -17.99 8.72
CA SER A 229 17.33 -19.23 8.55
C SER A 229 18.11 -20.33 7.84
N ALA A 230 19.09 -19.96 7.00
CA ALA A 230 19.94 -20.87 6.25
C ALA A 230 21.41 -20.41 6.30
N PRO A 231 22.08 -20.50 7.46
CA PRO A 231 23.37 -19.88 7.70
C PRO A 231 24.49 -20.46 6.81
N LEU A 232 24.45 -21.77 6.51
CA LEU A 232 25.40 -22.41 5.60
C LEU A 232 25.20 -21.97 4.13
N ALA A 233 23.96 -21.82 3.69
CA ALA A 233 23.66 -21.39 2.32
C ALA A 233 24.04 -19.91 2.09
N ASN A 234 24.07 -19.12 3.16
CA ASN A 234 24.42 -17.70 3.15
C ASN A 234 25.78 -17.42 3.82
N ALA A 235 26.66 -18.42 3.91
CA ALA A 235 27.93 -18.31 4.64
C ALA A 235 28.81 -17.16 4.14
N GLU A 236 28.88 -16.94 2.83
CA GLU A 236 29.66 -15.83 2.25
C GLU A 236 29.16 -14.45 2.72
N LYS A 237 27.83 -14.28 2.79
CA LYS A 237 27.20 -13.04 3.26
C LYS A 237 27.36 -12.86 4.77
N LEU A 238 27.17 -13.92 5.56
CA LEU A 238 27.31 -13.86 7.01
C LEU A 238 28.77 -13.64 7.43
N LEU A 239 29.75 -14.27 6.78
CA LEU A 239 31.18 -14.05 7.05
C LEU A 239 31.69 -12.66 6.64
N HIS A 240 30.85 -11.83 6.01
CA HIS A 240 31.11 -10.41 5.88
C HIS A 240 30.92 -9.66 7.22
N TYR A 241 29.95 -10.10 8.02
CA TYR A 241 29.55 -9.47 9.29
C TYR A 241 30.07 -10.22 10.53
N PHE A 242 30.30 -11.53 10.43
CA PHE A 242 30.76 -12.39 11.51
C PHE A 242 32.25 -12.71 11.36
N SER A 243 32.97 -12.81 12.48
CA SER A 243 34.25 -13.52 12.52
C SER A 243 34.04 -15.03 12.35
N GLN A 244 35.11 -15.76 12.01
CA GLN A 244 35.04 -17.21 11.87
C GLN A 244 34.56 -17.89 13.16
N ASP A 245 35.06 -17.46 14.32
CA ASP A 245 34.66 -17.99 15.63
C ASP A 245 33.18 -17.71 15.96
N GLU A 246 32.66 -16.52 15.60
CA GLU A 246 31.25 -16.18 15.83
C GLU A 246 30.32 -16.95 14.88
N PHE A 247 30.74 -17.18 13.64
CA PHE A 247 30.00 -17.97 12.66
C PHE A 247 29.95 -19.47 13.05
N GLU A 248 31.05 -20.04 13.54
CA GLU A 248 31.06 -21.41 14.08
C GLU A 248 30.17 -21.56 15.31
N LYS A 249 30.15 -20.55 16.19
CA LYS A 249 29.19 -20.50 17.31
C LYS A 249 27.75 -20.45 16.83
N LEU A 250 27.45 -19.70 15.77
CA LEU A 250 26.12 -19.65 15.17
C LEU A 250 25.69 -21.03 14.63
N LEU A 251 26.60 -21.74 13.96
CA LEU A 251 26.33 -23.08 13.39
C LEU A 251 26.14 -24.18 14.46
N THR A 252 26.64 -23.97 15.67
CA THR A 252 26.53 -24.93 16.78
C THR A 252 25.32 -24.69 17.68
N LEU A 253 24.51 -23.65 17.42
CA LEU A 253 23.30 -23.37 18.17
C LEU A 253 22.23 -24.46 17.97
N SER A 254 21.43 -24.69 19.02
CA SER A 254 20.24 -25.53 18.89
C SER A 254 19.16 -24.84 18.06
N ALA A 255 18.28 -25.63 17.44
CA ALA A 255 17.13 -25.14 16.69
C ALA A 255 16.26 -24.16 17.51
N GLU A 256 16.12 -24.43 18.81
CA GLU A 256 15.36 -23.60 19.74
C GLU A 256 16.01 -22.22 19.95
N THR A 257 17.34 -22.18 20.07
CA THR A 257 18.07 -20.91 20.25
C THR A 257 18.09 -20.09 18.96
N LEU A 258 18.21 -20.75 17.81
CA LEU A 258 18.14 -20.09 16.50
C LEU A 258 16.73 -19.52 16.25
N ALA A 259 15.68 -20.27 16.59
CA ALA A 259 14.30 -19.78 16.53
C ALA A 259 14.06 -18.56 17.43
N LYS A 260 14.68 -18.50 18.62
CA LYS A 260 14.61 -17.34 19.53
C LYS A 260 15.21 -16.08 18.92
N GLY A 261 16.35 -16.18 18.24
CA GLY A 261 16.94 -15.01 17.59
C GLY A 261 16.23 -14.59 16.30
N LEU A 262 15.69 -15.55 15.53
CA LEU A 262 14.79 -15.23 14.41
C LEU A 262 13.48 -14.55 14.88
N LEU A 263 12.98 -14.94 16.06
CA LEU A 263 11.80 -14.32 16.68
C LEU A 263 12.05 -12.84 17.02
N VAL A 264 13.27 -12.47 17.43
CA VAL A 264 13.67 -11.07 17.67
C VAL A 264 13.59 -10.24 16.39
N LEU A 265 14.02 -10.79 15.25
CA LEU A 265 13.91 -10.12 13.95
C LEU A 265 12.46 -10.06 13.43
N SER A 266 11.59 -10.95 13.88
CA SER A 266 10.15 -10.88 13.56
C SER A 266 9.37 -9.95 14.47
N ASP A 267 9.95 -9.51 15.59
CA ASP A 267 9.33 -8.64 16.58
C ASP A 267 9.49 -7.17 16.15
N GLU A 268 8.63 -6.74 15.24
CA GLU A 268 8.68 -5.39 14.65
C GLU A 268 8.56 -4.25 15.70
N PRO A 269 7.69 -4.31 16.73
CA PRO A 269 7.70 -3.31 17.81
C PRO A 269 9.05 -3.22 18.52
N LEU A 270 9.70 -4.36 18.77
CA LEU A 270 11.01 -4.40 19.39
C LEU A 270 12.05 -3.71 18.50
N LEU A 271 12.10 -4.03 17.20
CA LEU A 271 13.00 -3.39 16.24
C LEU A 271 12.79 -1.87 16.20
N PHE A 272 11.54 -1.42 16.22
CA PHE A 272 11.19 0.00 16.23
C PHE A 272 11.69 0.70 17.50
N ILE A 273 11.58 0.08 18.67
CA ILE A 273 12.11 0.64 19.93
C ILE A 273 13.64 0.82 19.86
N TYR A 274 14.38 -0.16 19.32
CA TYR A 274 15.83 -0.04 19.17
C TYR A 274 16.22 1.02 18.15
N LEU A 275 15.46 1.16 17.06
CA LEU A 275 15.64 2.24 16.10
C LEU A 275 15.38 3.61 16.73
N ALA A 276 14.29 3.74 17.50
CA ALA A 276 13.99 4.96 18.24
C ALA A 276 15.07 5.31 19.27
N ALA A 277 15.67 4.30 19.92
CA ALA A 277 16.79 4.48 20.84
C ALA A 277 18.03 4.98 20.09
N LEU A 278 18.35 4.43 18.91
CA LEU A 278 19.45 4.87 18.07
C LEU A 278 19.27 6.33 17.63
N VAL A 279 18.08 6.68 17.13
CA VAL A 279 17.75 8.06 16.73
C VAL A 279 17.84 9.01 17.93
N SER A 280 17.33 8.62 19.09
CA SER A 280 17.41 9.41 20.32
C SER A 280 18.86 9.62 20.77
N TRP A 281 19.70 8.58 20.68
CA TRP A 281 21.13 8.67 20.96
C TRP A 281 21.82 9.66 20.02
N MET A 282 21.51 9.63 18.72
CA MET A 282 22.06 10.57 17.74
C MET A 282 21.61 12.02 17.98
N ARG A 283 20.35 12.25 18.35
CA ARG A 283 19.83 13.59 18.70
C ARG A 283 20.55 14.21 19.89
N MET A 284 21.15 13.40 20.78
CA MET A 284 21.93 13.87 21.92
C MET A 284 23.35 14.35 21.55
N LEU A 285 23.83 14.09 20.33
CA LEU A 285 25.13 14.59 19.87
C LEU A 285 25.07 16.09 19.50
N PRO A 286 26.16 16.85 19.74
CA PRO A 286 26.34 18.16 19.16
C PRO A 286 26.28 18.12 17.61
N PRO A 287 25.75 19.16 16.95
CA PRO A 287 25.57 19.21 15.49
C PRO A 287 26.77 18.75 14.64
N PRO A 288 28.02 19.18 14.89
CA PRO A 288 29.16 18.74 14.06
C PRO A 288 29.43 17.24 14.17
N TYR A 289 29.20 16.65 15.34
CA TYR A 289 29.42 15.21 15.57
C TYR A 289 28.26 14.36 15.08
N MET A 290 27.04 14.86 15.19
CA MET A 290 25.86 14.26 14.58
C MET A 290 26.03 14.18 13.06
N ASN A 291 26.51 15.25 12.42
CA ASN A 291 26.78 15.30 10.98
C ASN A 291 27.92 14.36 10.55
N GLU A 292 29.01 14.30 11.33
CA GLU A 292 30.12 13.36 11.12
C GLU A 292 29.62 11.91 11.16
N MET A 293 28.76 11.57 12.12
CA MET A 293 28.17 10.25 12.25
C MET A 293 27.19 9.93 11.11
N LEU A 294 26.31 10.85 10.73
CA LEU A 294 25.35 10.65 9.64
C LEU A 294 26.04 10.48 8.27
N GLY A 295 27.19 11.11 8.06
CA GLY A 295 27.98 10.97 6.85
C GLY A 295 28.71 9.63 6.72
N GLU A 296 28.85 8.87 7.81
CA GLU A 296 29.61 7.62 7.85
C GLU A 296 28.75 6.38 8.14
N ILE A 297 27.50 6.53 8.60
CA ILE A 297 26.56 5.41 8.74
C ILE A 297 25.93 5.09 7.39
N GLY A 298 26.16 3.88 6.90
CA GLY A 298 25.47 3.28 5.76
C GLY A 298 24.67 2.04 6.16
N ALA A 299 24.01 1.41 5.17
CA ALA A 299 23.19 0.21 5.37
C ALA A 299 23.94 -0.93 6.07
N GLU A 300 25.22 -1.15 5.74
CA GLU A 300 26.05 -2.21 6.34
C GLU A 300 26.22 -2.08 7.87
N VAL A 301 26.28 -0.85 8.38
CA VAL A 301 26.40 -0.58 9.83
C VAL A 301 25.10 -0.98 10.52
N VAL A 302 23.96 -0.62 9.94
CA VAL A 302 22.66 -0.94 10.52
C VAL A 302 22.35 -2.43 10.43
N ILE A 303 22.71 -3.08 9.32
CA ILE A 303 22.66 -4.55 9.19
C ILE A 303 23.47 -5.21 10.31
N ASN A 304 24.69 -4.74 10.59
CA ASN A 304 25.50 -5.29 11.68
C ASN A 304 24.84 -5.10 13.06
N LEU A 305 24.25 -3.93 13.33
CA LEU A 305 23.52 -3.67 14.58
C LEU A 305 22.28 -4.58 14.73
N LEU A 306 21.53 -4.81 13.65
CA LEU A 306 20.37 -5.72 13.63
C LEU A 306 20.79 -7.18 13.83
N LEU A 307 21.90 -7.61 13.22
CA LEU A 307 22.49 -8.92 13.47
C LEU A 307 22.91 -9.06 14.92
N GLY A 308 23.54 -8.04 15.50
CA GLY A 308 23.92 -8.03 16.91
C GLY A 308 22.73 -8.13 17.86
N LEU A 309 21.60 -7.50 17.50
CA LEU A 309 20.34 -7.62 18.22
C LEU A 309 19.79 -9.06 18.16
N ALA A 310 19.75 -9.65 16.95
CA ALA A 310 19.24 -11.00 16.72
C ALA A 310 20.09 -12.06 17.42
N THR A 311 21.40 -11.96 17.29
CA THR A 311 22.36 -12.91 17.87
C THR A 311 22.54 -12.71 19.38
N GLY A 312 22.36 -11.48 19.89
CA GLY A 312 22.32 -11.20 21.32
C GLY A 312 21.24 -12.03 22.01
N GLY A 313 20.04 -12.12 21.40
CA GLY A 313 18.97 -13.01 21.84
C GLY A 313 19.36 -14.50 21.83
N MET A 314 20.30 -14.89 20.97
CA MET A 314 20.88 -16.24 20.90
C MET A 314 22.04 -16.47 21.89
N GLY A 315 22.45 -15.44 22.64
CA GLY A 315 23.60 -15.49 23.54
C GLY A 315 24.96 -15.26 22.86
N ILE A 316 24.96 -14.82 21.59
CA ILE A 316 26.16 -14.48 20.83
C ILE A 316 26.27 -12.96 20.74
N VAL A 317 27.29 -12.40 21.39
CA VAL A 317 27.60 -10.98 21.30
C VAL A 317 28.38 -10.74 20.01
N LEU A 318 27.73 -10.15 19.01
CA LEU A 318 28.36 -9.76 17.75
C LEU A 318 29.04 -8.40 17.91
N ARG A 319 30.29 -8.31 17.47
CA ARG A 319 30.99 -7.03 17.34
C ARG A 319 30.83 -6.49 15.92
N ILE A 320 31.00 -5.18 15.76
CA ILE A 320 31.07 -4.61 14.41
C ILE A 320 32.28 -5.21 13.69
N SER A 321 32.02 -5.79 12.52
CA SER A 321 33.05 -6.51 11.78
C SER A 321 34.14 -5.54 11.33
N THR A 322 35.39 -6.03 11.25
CA THR A 322 36.52 -5.22 10.78
C THR A 322 36.34 -4.74 9.34
N LYS A 323 35.55 -5.47 8.53
CA LYS A 323 35.18 -5.10 7.15
C LYS A 323 34.22 -3.91 7.15
N VAL A 324 33.18 -3.92 7.99
CA VAL A 324 32.25 -2.80 8.14
C VAL A 324 32.97 -1.57 8.73
N LEU A 325 33.81 -1.77 9.75
CA LEU A 325 34.61 -0.68 10.33
C LEU A 325 35.64 -0.09 9.36
N ALA A 326 36.09 -0.84 8.34
CA ALA A 326 37.04 -0.34 7.35
C ALA A 326 36.44 0.76 6.44
N GLY A 327 35.11 0.73 6.22
CA GLY A 327 34.38 1.76 5.47
C GLY A 327 34.24 3.09 6.21
N ILE A 328 34.38 3.09 7.54
CA ILE A 328 34.16 4.25 8.40
C ILE A 328 35.47 5.01 8.58
N LYS A 329 35.54 6.28 8.19
CA LYS A 329 36.81 7.05 8.19
C LYS A 329 37.13 7.60 9.58
N SER A 330 36.14 8.01 10.36
CA SER A 330 36.35 8.62 11.67
C SER A 330 36.63 7.58 12.75
N ARG A 331 37.79 7.71 13.39
CA ARG A 331 38.16 6.89 14.56
C ARG A 331 37.22 7.10 15.75
N ARG A 332 36.55 8.26 15.82
CA ARG A 332 35.58 8.58 16.86
C ARG A 332 34.25 7.87 16.60
N VAL A 333 33.73 7.96 15.38
CA VAL A 333 32.49 7.28 14.97
C VAL A 333 32.62 5.77 15.14
N ARG A 334 33.77 5.17 14.80
CA ARG A 334 34.04 3.74 15.08
C ARG A 334 33.84 3.36 16.55
N ARG A 335 34.38 4.14 17.48
CA ARG A 335 34.24 3.89 18.93
C ARG A 335 32.78 4.01 19.40
N TRP A 336 32.06 5.01 18.90
CA TRP A 336 30.64 5.19 19.23
C TRP A 336 29.78 4.05 18.71
N LEU A 337 30.02 3.60 17.48
CA LEU A 337 29.29 2.47 16.92
C LEU A 337 29.61 1.16 17.67
N GLU A 338 30.85 0.95 18.09
CA GLU A 338 31.21 -0.18 18.97
C GLU A 338 30.46 -0.13 20.30
N GLN A 339 30.30 1.05 20.92
CA GLN A 339 29.51 1.22 22.15
C GLN A 339 28.02 0.92 21.94
N ILE A 340 27.44 1.39 20.84
CA ILE A 340 26.04 1.11 20.47
C ILE A 340 25.86 -0.39 20.22
N ALA A 341 26.76 -1.02 19.47
CA ALA A 341 26.72 -2.46 19.19
C ALA A 341 26.84 -3.29 20.48
N GLU A 342 27.69 -2.88 21.43
CA GLU A 342 27.80 -3.54 22.73
C GLU A 342 26.48 -3.47 23.51
N GLN A 343 25.78 -2.33 23.47
CA GLN A 343 24.48 -2.18 24.11
C GLN A 343 23.40 -3.02 23.43
N PHE A 344 23.36 -3.03 22.11
CA PHE A 344 22.36 -3.78 21.33
C PHE A 344 22.63 -5.30 21.41
N GLY A 345 23.89 -5.71 21.61
CA GLY A 345 24.28 -7.10 21.85
C GLY A 345 24.03 -7.60 23.28
N LYS A 346 23.71 -6.72 24.24
CA LYS A 346 23.36 -7.10 25.63
C LYS A 346 21.93 -7.63 25.78
N VAL A 347 21.17 -7.72 24.69
CA VAL A 347 19.80 -8.25 24.69
C VAL A 347 19.79 -9.69 25.13
N ARG A 348 19.43 -9.90 26.40
CA ARG A 348 19.15 -11.22 26.93
C ARG A 348 17.64 -11.46 26.84
N LEU A 349 17.23 -12.48 26.11
CA LEU A 349 15.86 -13.04 26.15
C LEU A 349 15.58 -13.76 27.48
N VAL A 350 16.13 -13.29 28.59
CA VAL A 350 15.91 -13.85 29.92
C VAL A 350 14.63 -13.22 30.46
N GLY A 351 13.53 -13.97 30.35
CA GLY A 351 12.27 -13.61 30.99
C GLY A 351 11.09 -14.52 30.67
N HIS A 352 11.01 -15.12 29.47
CA HIS A 352 9.70 -15.56 28.97
C HIS A 352 9.46 -17.07 28.92
N SER A 353 10.48 -17.90 29.14
CA SER A 353 10.25 -19.33 29.39
C SER A 353 9.71 -19.59 30.81
N GLU A 354 9.90 -18.67 31.77
CA GLU A 354 9.47 -18.87 33.16
C GLU A 354 7.97 -18.65 33.38
N ALA A 355 7.32 -17.77 32.62
CA ALA A 355 5.87 -17.57 32.70
C ALA A 355 5.08 -18.79 32.21
N LEU A 356 5.69 -19.65 31.37
CA LEU A 356 5.11 -20.90 30.87
C LEU A 356 5.67 -22.16 31.56
N LYS A 357 6.71 -22.05 32.42
CA LYS A 357 7.27 -23.19 33.18
C LYS A 357 6.20 -23.98 33.97
N PRO A 358 5.20 -23.37 34.63
CA PRO A 358 4.21 -24.14 35.39
C PRO A 358 3.31 -25.05 34.52
N VAL A 359 3.14 -24.72 33.23
CA VAL A 359 2.31 -25.48 32.28
C VAL A 359 3.14 -26.50 31.48
N LEU A 360 4.43 -26.21 31.25
CA LEU A 360 5.37 -27.11 30.57
C LEU A 360 5.91 -28.24 31.49
N LEU A 361 5.78 -28.10 32.81
CA LEU A 361 6.28 -29.09 33.79
C LEU A 361 5.26 -30.20 34.13
N SER A 362 4.02 -30.14 33.60
CA SER A 362 2.98 -31.16 33.83
C SER A 362 2.89 -32.25 32.75
N SER A 363 3.71 -32.20 31.69
CA SER A 363 3.84 -33.27 30.69
C SER A 363 5.32 -33.67 30.58
N ALA A 364 5.59 -34.98 30.59
CA ALA A 364 6.95 -35.49 30.44
C ALA A 364 7.52 -35.02 29.09
N ALA A 365 8.68 -34.35 29.13
CA ALA A 365 9.36 -33.81 27.96
C ALA A 365 9.53 -34.90 26.89
N THR A 366 8.68 -34.87 25.87
CA THR A 366 8.82 -35.72 24.69
C THR A 366 9.70 -34.96 23.69
N PRO A 367 10.77 -35.59 23.16
CA PRO A 367 11.65 -34.94 22.22
C PRO A 367 10.87 -34.61 20.95
N ILE A 368 10.93 -33.34 20.54
CA ILE A 368 10.33 -32.83 19.30
C ILE A 368 10.84 -33.70 18.14
N LYS A 369 9.92 -34.45 17.51
CA LYS A 369 10.22 -35.19 16.28
C LYS A 369 10.43 -34.19 15.15
N ALA A 370 11.69 -33.94 14.81
CA ALA A 370 12.04 -33.31 13.54
C ALA A 370 11.51 -34.18 12.39
N VAL A 371 10.72 -33.58 11.50
CA VAL A 371 10.31 -34.21 10.23
C VAL A 371 11.58 -34.48 9.42
N PRO A 372 11.80 -35.68 8.88
CA PRO A 372 13.03 -36.01 8.17
C PRO A 372 13.05 -35.32 6.80
N VAL A 373 13.69 -34.15 6.70
CA VAL A 373 14.19 -33.65 5.43
C VAL A 373 15.54 -34.34 5.20
N ALA A 374 15.66 -35.04 4.08
CA ALA A 374 16.82 -35.86 3.74
C ALA A 374 18.16 -35.13 4.00
N PRO A 375 19.15 -35.78 4.63
CA PRO A 375 20.42 -35.13 4.92
C PRO A 375 21.18 -34.81 3.63
N LEU A 376 21.59 -33.54 3.47
CA LEU A 376 22.49 -33.12 2.41
C LEU A 376 23.92 -33.52 2.77
N LYS A 377 24.57 -34.28 1.87
CA LYS A 377 25.93 -34.78 2.04
C LYS A 377 26.91 -33.76 1.45
N ALA A 378 27.72 -33.12 2.30
CA ALA A 378 28.87 -32.32 1.88
C ALA A 378 30.15 -33.10 2.20
N GLY A 379 30.71 -33.79 1.19
CA GLY A 379 31.86 -34.69 1.38
C GLY A 379 31.53 -35.94 2.21
N GLU A 380 32.42 -36.35 3.12
CA GLU A 380 32.28 -37.55 3.96
C GLU A 380 31.58 -37.32 5.31
N HIS A 381 31.08 -36.11 5.61
CA HIS A 381 30.43 -35.81 6.89
C HIS A 381 28.96 -35.42 6.71
N LEU A 382 28.09 -36.04 7.51
CA LEU A 382 26.67 -35.75 7.63
C LEU A 382 26.48 -34.67 8.69
N VAL A 383 26.15 -33.45 8.28
CA VAL A 383 25.83 -32.34 9.19
C VAL A 383 24.31 -32.21 9.27
N SER A 384 23.75 -32.43 10.47
CA SER A 384 22.34 -32.16 10.75
C SER A 384 22.13 -30.64 10.78
N ASN A 385 21.38 -30.10 9.81
CA ASN A 385 20.93 -28.71 9.82
C ASN A 385 19.49 -28.68 10.36
N PRO A 386 19.27 -28.42 11.65
CA PRO A 386 17.93 -28.27 12.16
C PRO A 386 17.42 -26.88 11.76
N VAL A 387 16.76 -26.79 10.60
CA VAL A 387 16.02 -25.59 10.24
C VAL A 387 14.69 -25.63 11.00
N PRO A 388 14.46 -24.80 12.03
CA PRO A 388 13.09 -24.58 12.49
C PRO A 388 12.32 -23.96 11.32
N MET A 389 11.29 -24.66 10.83
CA MET A 389 10.44 -24.18 9.74
C MET A 389 9.53 -23.06 10.28
N VAL A 390 10.07 -21.87 10.48
CA VAL A 390 9.28 -20.64 10.56
C VAL A 390 9.00 -20.25 9.11
N ARG A 391 7.76 -20.39 8.65
CA ARG A 391 7.36 -20.07 7.27
C ARG A 391 7.75 -18.63 6.93
N ASN A 392 8.26 -18.41 5.70
CA ASN A 392 8.65 -17.09 5.20
C ASN A 392 7.55 -16.05 5.43
N LYS A 393 7.94 -14.91 6.02
CA LYS A 393 7.09 -13.73 6.10
C LYS A 393 7.03 -13.09 4.71
N THR A 394 5.84 -12.75 4.24
CA THR A 394 5.67 -11.89 3.05
C THR A 394 5.60 -10.45 3.55
N GLN A 395 6.59 -9.63 3.22
CA GLN A 395 6.60 -8.22 3.59
C GLN A 395 5.39 -7.53 2.92
N ARG A 396 4.62 -6.78 3.72
CA ARG A 396 3.55 -5.90 3.21
C ARG A 396 3.73 -4.45 3.69
N THR A 397 4.68 -4.21 4.62
CA THR A 397 5.01 -2.95 5.30
C THR A 397 6.00 -2.15 4.46
N ALA A 398 5.50 -1.19 3.69
CA ALA A 398 6.32 -0.11 3.13
C ALA A 398 6.13 1.15 4.00
N LEU A 399 7.23 1.74 4.46
CA LEU A 399 7.22 3.04 5.15
C LEU A 399 6.89 4.14 4.13
N VAL A 400 5.63 4.56 4.05
CA VAL A 400 5.20 5.67 3.18
C VAL A 400 5.15 6.97 3.98
N ARG A 401 5.83 8.00 3.48
CA ARG A 401 5.82 9.37 4.01
C ARG A 401 4.38 9.91 3.98
N GLN A 402 3.86 10.33 5.13
CA GLN A 402 2.58 11.03 5.21
C GLN A 402 2.80 12.48 5.57
N GLU A 403 2.57 13.34 4.59
CA GLU A 403 2.48 14.78 4.79
C GLU A 403 1.04 15.13 5.18
N PRO A 404 0.81 16.14 6.02
CA PRO A 404 -0.49 16.79 6.09
C PRO A 404 -0.78 17.37 4.70
N VAL A 405 -1.67 16.72 3.96
CA VAL A 405 -2.16 17.23 2.67
C VAL A 405 -3.52 17.84 2.91
N ASP A 406 -3.71 19.09 2.46
CA ASP A 406 -5.00 19.75 2.51
C ASP A 406 -5.98 18.95 1.65
N ASP A 407 -7.04 18.42 2.27
CA ASP A 407 -8.07 17.61 1.61
C ASP A 407 -9.38 18.40 1.51
N VAL A 408 -9.90 18.53 0.29
CA VAL A 408 -11.19 19.14 -0.01
C VAL A 408 -12.07 18.09 -0.69
N PRO A 409 -12.79 17.25 0.08
CA PRO A 409 -13.64 16.21 -0.47
C PRO A 409 -14.83 16.83 -1.24
N ALA A 410 -14.77 16.79 -2.56
CA ALA A 410 -15.84 17.26 -3.45
C ALA A 410 -16.14 16.23 -4.53
N VAL A 411 -17.42 15.86 -4.66
CA VAL A 411 -17.86 14.88 -5.67
C VAL A 411 -17.78 15.51 -7.06
N ALA A 412 -17.29 14.76 -8.04
CA ALA A 412 -17.33 15.17 -9.44
C ALA A 412 -18.77 15.16 -9.97
N SER A 413 -19.07 16.05 -10.91
CA SER A 413 -20.39 16.14 -11.53
C SER A 413 -20.33 15.84 -13.03
N ASN A 414 -21.36 15.19 -13.56
CA ASN A 414 -21.53 15.07 -15.01
C ASN A 414 -22.04 16.40 -15.61
N PRO A 415 -22.09 16.59 -16.94
CA PRO A 415 -22.52 17.87 -17.53
C PRO A 415 -23.99 18.25 -17.30
N LYS A 416 -24.83 17.31 -16.85
CA LYS A 416 -26.19 17.61 -16.36
C LYS A 416 -26.18 18.23 -14.95
N GLY A 417 -25.12 18.00 -14.17
CA GLY A 417 -24.94 18.48 -12.80
C GLY A 417 -25.19 17.42 -11.72
N ASP A 418 -25.46 16.18 -12.10
CA ASP A 418 -25.63 15.09 -11.14
C ASP A 418 -24.25 14.61 -10.65
N ALA A 419 -24.18 14.16 -9.40
CA ALA A 419 -22.99 13.49 -8.86
C ALA A 419 -22.63 12.27 -9.72
N ALA A 420 -21.34 12.13 -10.08
CA ALA A 420 -20.90 11.06 -10.97
C ALA A 420 -19.49 10.55 -10.63
N ALA A 421 -19.38 9.23 -10.46
CA ALA A 421 -18.09 8.53 -10.45
C ALA A 421 -17.55 8.34 -11.89
N SER A 422 -16.33 7.83 -12.02
CA SER A 422 -15.75 7.50 -13.32
C SER A 422 -16.48 6.31 -13.92
N ALA A 423 -16.43 6.14 -15.22
CA ALA A 423 -17.16 5.08 -15.92
C ALA A 423 -16.79 3.68 -15.37
N ASP A 424 -15.51 3.45 -15.04
CA ASP A 424 -14.99 2.20 -14.47
C ASP A 424 -15.44 1.94 -13.03
N LYS A 425 -15.82 2.98 -12.28
CA LYS A 425 -16.30 2.89 -10.88
C LYS A 425 -17.80 3.02 -10.75
N THR A 426 -18.49 3.40 -11.83
CA THR A 426 -19.93 3.50 -11.85
C THR A 426 -20.52 2.10 -12.04
N VAL A 427 -21.49 1.74 -11.21
CA VAL A 427 -22.22 0.48 -11.38
C VAL A 427 -23.08 0.62 -12.64
N THR A 428 -22.87 -0.28 -13.60
CA THR A 428 -23.56 -0.27 -14.89
C THR A 428 -24.26 -1.59 -15.17
N HIS A 429 -25.22 -1.58 -16.10
CA HIS A 429 -25.91 -2.77 -16.61
C HIS A 429 -26.09 -2.71 -18.13
N GLY A 430 -25.92 -3.83 -18.83
CA GLY A 430 -26.06 -3.91 -20.30
C GLY A 430 -24.92 -3.26 -21.08
N CYS A 431 -25.18 -2.70 -22.28
CA CYS A 431 -24.28 -1.68 -22.83
C CYS A 431 -24.38 -0.47 -21.91
N PRO A 432 -23.26 -0.05 -21.32
CA PRO A 432 -23.16 0.33 -19.91
C PRO A 432 -24.10 1.48 -19.52
N VAL A 433 -25.32 1.14 -19.13
CA VAL A 433 -26.27 2.10 -18.54
C VAL A 433 -25.88 2.30 -17.09
N SER A 434 -25.65 3.54 -16.67
CA SER A 434 -25.38 3.92 -15.28
C SER A 434 -26.56 3.61 -14.38
N MET A 435 -26.39 2.77 -13.35
CA MET A 435 -27.46 2.41 -12.40
C MET A 435 -27.80 3.52 -11.40
N VAL A 436 -27.16 4.69 -11.50
CA VAL A 436 -27.49 5.88 -10.71
C VAL A 436 -28.21 6.93 -11.55
N THR A 437 -27.62 7.34 -12.67
CA THR A 437 -28.13 8.44 -13.50
C THR A 437 -28.96 7.97 -14.69
N GLY A 438 -28.82 6.70 -15.10
CA GLY A 438 -29.44 6.12 -16.30
C GLY A 438 -28.88 6.63 -17.62
N GLU A 439 -27.73 7.33 -17.60
CA GLU A 439 -26.99 7.68 -18.81
C GLU A 439 -26.22 6.48 -19.36
N GLU A 440 -25.97 6.44 -20.67
CA GLU A 440 -25.01 5.52 -21.28
C GLU A 440 -23.59 6.00 -20.98
N LEU A 441 -22.71 5.11 -20.53
CA LEU A 441 -21.29 5.34 -20.22
C LEU A 441 -20.40 4.40 -21.06
N LEU A 442 -20.39 4.60 -22.36
CA LEU A 442 -19.73 3.68 -23.30
C LEU A 442 -18.28 4.06 -23.54
N THR A 443 -17.35 3.37 -22.89
CA THR A 443 -15.90 3.50 -23.12
C THR A 443 -15.41 2.42 -24.09
N LEU A 444 -14.69 2.84 -25.14
CA LEU A 444 -14.10 1.97 -26.15
C LEU A 444 -12.63 2.31 -26.34
N THR A 445 -11.76 1.28 -26.31
CA THR A 445 -10.33 1.43 -26.61
C THR A 445 -10.10 1.14 -28.08
N ASP A 446 -9.73 2.15 -28.86
CA ASP A 446 -9.49 1.99 -30.30
C ASP A 446 -8.02 1.68 -30.63
N GLY A 447 -7.10 1.95 -29.69
CA GLY A 447 -5.69 1.54 -29.82
C GLY A 447 -4.82 2.01 -28.65
N ALA A 448 -3.51 1.84 -28.78
CA ALA A 448 -2.55 2.21 -27.74
C ALA A 448 -1.22 2.71 -28.31
N LEU A 449 -0.57 3.60 -27.57
CA LEU A 449 0.82 3.95 -27.70
C LEU A 449 1.63 3.14 -26.69
N ASP A 450 2.53 2.31 -27.19
CA ASP A 450 3.44 1.53 -26.38
C ASP A 450 4.70 2.33 -25.99
N GLY A 451 5.35 1.90 -24.91
CA GLY A 451 6.48 2.59 -24.30
C GLY A 451 6.53 2.31 -22.81
N ILE A 452 7.47 2.97 -22.11
CA ILE A 452 7.61 2.83 -20.66
C ILE A 452 6.35 3.34 -19.94
N LEU A 453 5.80 4.46 -20.41
CA LEU A 453 4.47 4.94 -20.04
C LEU A 453 3.50 4.62 -21.18
N SER A 454 2.75 3.52 -21.04
CA SER A 454 1.73 3.14 -22.02
C SER A 454 0.53 4.09 -21.99
N PHE A 455 -0.09 4.31 -23.15
CA PHE A 455 -1.27 5.16 -23.27
C PHE A 455 -2.32 4.52 -24.16
N GLU A 456 -3.51 4.32 -23.63
CA GLU A 456 -4.65 3.82 -24.39
C GLU A 456 -5.39 5.00 -25.02
N TRP A 457 -5.57 4.95 -26.33
CA TRP A 457 -6.46 5.86 -27.04
C TRP A 457 -7.88 5.32 -26.91
N THR A 458 -8.64 5.94 -26.02
CA THR A 458 -10.05 5.62 -25.80
C THR A 458 -10.95 6.72 -26.34
N ARG A 459 -12.15 6.32 -26.75
CA ARG A 459 -13.30 7.19 -26.95
C ARG A 459 -14.39 6.81 -25.96
N LEU A 460 -15.10 7.80 -25.45
CA LEU A 460 -16.14 7.62 -24.45
C LEU A 460 -17.39 8.37 -24.88
N TYR A 461 -18.53 7.69 -24.90
CA TYR A 461 -19.83 8.34 -25.03
C TYR A 461 -20.49 8.49 -23.67
N ARG A 462 -20.98 9.68 -23.37
CA ARG A 462 -21.74 10.00 -22.16
C ARG A 462 -23.03 10.72 -22.55
N THR A 463 -24.19 10.15 -22.22
CA THR A 463 -25.49 10.76 -22.58
C THR A 463 -25.67 12.16 -22.00
N SER A 464 -25.17 12.43 -20.79
CA SER A 464 -25.26 13.77 -20.21
C SER A 464 -24.36 14.81 -20.91
N ALA A 465 -23.48 14.39 -21.82
CA ALA A 465 -22.54 15.25 -22.55
C ALA A 465 -22.97 15.55 -24.01
N VAL A 466 -24.23 15.30 -24.38
CA VAL A 466 -24.73 15.46 -25.76
C VAL A 466 -24.70 16.88 -26.32
N ASP A 467 -24.51 17.88 -25.46
CA ASP A 467 -24.29 19.29 -25.79
C ASP A 467 -22.80 19.68 -25.76
N VAL A 468 -21.89 18.73 -25.51
CA VAL A 468 -20.44 18.90 -25.45
C VAL A 468 -19.77 18.24 -26.65
N ASP A 469 -18.97 19.00 -27.39
CA ASP A 469 -18.10 18.51 -28.46
C ASP A 469 -16.64 18.81 -28.12
N CYS A 470 -15.84 17.75 -28.07
CA CYS A 470 -14.39 17.87 -27.85
C CYS A 470 -13.57 17.19 -28.94
N GLY A 471 -14.10 17.18 -30.17
CA GLY A 471 -13.38 16.76 -31.37
C GLY A 471 -13.75 15.36 -31.88
N LEU A 472 -14.51 14.57 -31.11
CA LEU A 472 -15.08 13.28 -31.54
C LEU A 472 -16.60 13.33 -31.77
N GLY A 473 -17.22 14.51 -31.80
CA GLY A 473 -18.67 14.61 -31.93
C GLY A 473 -19.38 14.87 -30.61
N PHE A 474 -20.61 15.37 -30.73
CA PHE A 474 -21.47 15.62 -29.59
C PHE A 474 -21.71 14.35 -28.75
N GLY A 475 -21.52 14.44 -27.43
CA GLY A 475 -21.63 13.31 -26.51
C GLY A 475 -20.39 12.43 -26.44
N TRP A 476 -19.44 12.58 -27.37
CA TRP A 476 -18.21 11.80 -27.42
C TRP A 476 -17.00 12.59 -26.91
N SER A 477 -16.16 11.92 -26.13
CA SER A 477 -14.85 12.40 -25.68
C SER A 477 -13.75 11.40 -25.97
N HIS A 478 -12.52 11.79 -25.72
CA HIS A 478 -11.33 10.95 -25.95
C HIS A 478 -10.32 11.07 -24.81
N ALA A 479 -9.42 10.10 -24.67
CA ALA A 479 -8.43 10.00 -23.59
C ALA A 479 -7.52 11.23 -23.37
N LEU A 480 -7.43 12.16 -24.34
CA LEU A 480 -6.66 13.41 -24.22
C LEU A 480 -7.53 14.65 -23.97
N ALA A 481 -8.86 14.49 -23.86
CA ALA A 481 -9.83 15.58 -23.75
C ALA A 481 -9.91 16.21 -22.35
N HIS A 482 -8.79 16.27 -21.62
CA HIS A 482 -8.73 16.95 -20.33
C HIS A 482 -8.64 18.47 -20.52
N ARG A 483 -9.39 19.21 -19.71
CA ARG A 483 -9.43 20.68 -19.73
C ARG A 483 -9.37 21.22 -18.32
N LEU A 484 -8.73 22.37 -18.16
CA LEU A 484 -8.60 23.03 -16.88
C LEU A 484 -8.96 24.50 -17.04
N SER A 485 -9.91 24.98 -16.24
CA SER A 485 -10.27 26.39 -16.20
C SER A 485 -10.01 26.96 -14.82
N VAL A 486 -9.37 28.13 -14.78
CA VAL A 486 -9.09 28.86 -13.54
C VAL A 486 -10.06 30.02 -13.44
N SER A 487 -10.77 30.12 -12.32
CA SER A 487 -11.73 31.19 -12.04
C SER A 487 -11.56 31.66 -10.60
N GLY A 488 -10.92 32.82 -10.43
CA GLY A 488 -10.57 33.35 -9.11
C GLY A 488 -9.65 32.39 -8.37
N ASP A 489 -10.04 32.02 -7.14
CA ASP A 489 -9.27 31.11 -6.28
C ASP A 489 -9.64 29.62 -6.48
N SER A 490 -10.32 29.28 -7.58
CA SER A 490 -10.78 27.93 -7.89
C SER A 490 -10.36 27.47 -9.27
N VAL A 491 -10.13 26.17 -9.39
CA VAL A 491 -9.76 25.45 -10.60
C VAL A 491 -10.85 24.41 -10.87
N VAL A 492 -11.48 24.48 -12.04
CA VAL A 492 -12.40 23.45 -12.51
C VAL A 492 -11.65 22.56 -13.48
N TRP A 493 -11.47 21.31 -13.08
CA TRP A 493 -10.90 20.28 -13.93
C TRP A 493 -12.03 19.48 -14.57
N THR A 494 -12.09 19.50 -15.90
CA THR A 494 -12.93 18.61 -16.69
C THR A 494 -12.07 17.46 -17.22
N ASP A 495 -12.36 16.24 -16.79
CA ASP A 495 -11.61 15.06 -17.20
C ASP A 495 -11.99 14.56 -18.61
N HIS A 496 -11.30 13.53 -19.09
CA HIS A 496 -11.58 12.91 -20.39
C HIS A 496 -12.95 12.26 -20.49
N GLU A 497 -13.70 12.09 -19.39
CA GLU A 497 -15.07 11.59 -19.39
C GLU A 497 -16.12 12.72 -19.36
N ASN A 498 -15.69 13.98 -19.50
CA ASN A 498 -16.49 15.19 -19.34
C ASN A 498 -17.06 15.41 -17.92
N ARG A 499 -16.45 14.80 -16.89
CA ARG A 499 -16.82 15.08 -15.50
C ARG A 499 -16.06 16.30 -14.99
N SER A 500 -16.74 17.16 -14.25
CA SER A 500 -16.16 18.37 -13.69
C SER A 500 -15.94 18.25 -12.18
N THR A 501 -14.70 18.50 -11.76
CA THR A 501 -14.27 18.54 -10.35
C THR A 501 -13.74 19.92 -10.04
N THR A 502 -14.28 20.56 -8.99
CA THR A 502 -13.78 21.85 -8.52
C THR A 502 -12.76 21.64 -7.42
N LEU A 503 -11.59 22.26 -7.57
CA LEU A 503 -10.47 22.22 -6.65
C LEU A 503 -10.05 23.66 -6.31
N PRO A 504 -9.56 23.95 -5.11
CA PRO A 504 -8.96 25.26 -4.84
C PRO A 504 -7.67 25.42 -5.65
N LEU A 505 -7.35 26.66 -6.02
CA LEU A 505 -6.10 26.98 -6.70
C LEU A 505 -4.91 26.75 -5.75
N PRO A 506 -3.93 25.90 -6.10
CA PRO A 506 -2.76 25.70 -5.26
C PRO A 506 -1.90 26.97 -5.24
N THR A 507 -1.22 27.20 -4.12
CA THR A 507 -0.37 28.39 -3.90
C THR A 507 0.99 27.96 -3.36
N ALA A 508 1.97 28.85 -3.33
CA ALA A 508 3.27 28.54 -2.71
C ALA A 508 3.13 28.10 -1.24
N ALA A 509 2.09 28.55 -0.54
CA ALA A 509 1.77 28.12 0.83
C ALA A 509 1.02 26.77 0.89
N ARG A 510 0.34 26.38 -0.19
CA ARG A 510 -0.42 25.12 -0.34
C ARG A 510 -0.14 24.50 -1.70
N PRO A 511 1.06 23.92 -1.89
CA PRO A 511 1.51 23.47 -3.19
C PRO A 511 0.83 22.18 -3.65
N ALA A 512 0.13 21.47 -2.75
CA ALA A 512 -0.59 20.23 -3.02
C ALA A 512 -1.95 20.25 -2.29
N ILE A 513 -3.02 19.96 -3.02
CA ILE A 513 -4.38 19.84 -2.48
C ILE A 513 -4.99 18.54 -3.00
N THR A 514 -5.46 17.68 -2.11
CA THR A 514 -6.16 16.44 -2.46
C THR A 514 -7.67 16.65 -2.46
N ASN A 515 -8.36 15.82 -3.24
CA ASN A 515 -9.79 15.60 -3.16
C ASN A 515 -10.03 14.10 -3.07
N SER A 516 -10.28 13.63 -1.84
CA SER A 516 -10.51 12.22 -1.55
C SER A 516 -11.74 11.63 -2.26
N LEU A 517 -12.81 12.41 -2.51
CA LEU A 517 -14.01 11.93 -3.20
C LEU A 517 -13.82 11.79 -4.71
N ALA A 518 -12.98 12.62 -5.32
CA ALA A 518 -12.64 12.53 -6.73
C ALA A 518 -11.40 11.66 -7.01
N GLU A 519 -10.74 11.17 -5.95
CA GLU A 519 -9.45 10.47 -6.00
C GLU A 519 -8.42 11.20 -6.87
N ALA A 520 -8.39 12.52 -6.71
CA ALA A 520 -7.57 13.42 -7.49
C ALA A 520 -6.80 14.38 -6.58
N ALA A 521 -5.71 14.94 -7.09
CA ALA A 521 -4.96 15.97 -6.41
C ALA A 521 -4.44 17.00 -7.43
N ILE A 522 -4.31 18.25 -6.99
CA ILE A 522 -3.76 19.34 -7.78
C ILE A 522 -2.49 19.88 -7.11
N TYR A 523 -1.48 20.14 -7.93
CA TYR A 523 -0.15 20.60 -7.49
C TYR A 523 0.32 21.78 -8.32
N LEU A 524 1.17 22.62 -7.73
CA LEU A 524 2.04 23.51 -8.50
C LEU A 524 3.16 22.69 -9.15
N GLY A 525 3.33 22.88 -10.46
CA GLY A 525 4.39 22.24 -11.24
C GLY A 525 5.77 22.86 -11.01
N SER A 526 6.75 22.34 -11.75
CA SER A 526 8.14 22.81 -11.66
C SER A 526 8.37 24.07 -12.49
N ALA A 527 7.56 24.29 -13.53
CA ALA A 527 7.58 25.49 -14.34
C ALA A 527 6.66 26.59 -13.78
N PRO A 528 6.97 27.88 -14.02
CA PRO A 528 6.03 28.96 -13.73
C PRO A 528 4.68 28.69 -14.42
N ASP A 529 3.58 28.88 -13.69
CA ASP A 529 2.19 28.71 -14.17
C ASP A 529 1.80 27.28 -14.60
N GLU A 530 2.64 26.28 -14.29
CA GLU A 530 2.29 24.88 -14.48
C GLU A 530 1.40 24.38 -13.35
N LEU A 531 0.25 23.80 -13.71
CA LEU A 531 -0.62 23.07 -12.80
C LEU A 531 -0.58 21.59 -13.14
N VAL A 532 -0.34 20.76 -12.15
CA VAL A 532 -0.29 19.29 -12.32
C VAL A 532 -1.49 18.68 -11.61
N LEU A 533 -2.27 17.89 -12.32
CA LEU A 533 -3.38 17.09 -11.78
C LEU A 533 -2.93 15.64 -11.68
N ALA A 534 -2.94 15.06 -10.49
CA ALA A 534 -2.81 13.62 -10.34
C ALA A 534 -4.19 12.98 -10.24
N GLN A 535 -4.39 11.90 -10.98
CA GLN A 535 -5.52 10.98 -10.78
C GLN A 535 -5.02 9.57 -11.09
N SER A 536 -5.37 8.63 -10.21
CA SER A 536 -4.84 7.26 -10.25
C SER A 536 -3.31 7.27 -10.24
N SER A 537 -2.66 6.70 -11.27
CA SER A 537 -1.20 6.64 -11.42
C SER A 537 -0.63 7.63 -12.44
N ARG A 538 -1.44 8.59 -12.92
CA ARG A 538 -1.05 9.55 -13.96
C ARG A 538 -1.05 10.98 -13.44
N PHE A 539 -0.10 11.76 -13.93
CA PHE A 539 0.04 13.19 -13.71
C PHE A 539 -0.21 13.93 -15.04
N TYR A 540 -1.21 14.79 -15.06
CA TYR A 540 -1.61 15.61 -16.20
C TYR A 540 -1.05 17.01 -16.01
N HIS A 541 -0.18 17.43 -16.91
CA HIS A 541 0.50 18.72 -16.85
C HIS A 541 -0.25 19.75 -17.70
N PHE A 542 -0.65 20.85 -17.07
CA PHE A 542 -1.34 21.96 -17.71
C PHE A 542 -0.50 23.23 -17.67
N GLN A 543 -0.50 23.97 -18.77
CA GLN A 543 -0.01 25.34 -18.84
C GLN A 543 -1.11 26.19 -19.49
N ASP A 544 -1.44 27.32 -18.88
CA ASP A 544 -2.54 28.19 -19.33
C ASP A 544 -3.88 27.44 -19.53
N GLY A 545 -4.16 26.45 -18.69
CA GLY A 545 -5.37 25.62 -18.76
C GLY A 545 -5.37 24.52 -19.82
N VAL A 546 -4.28 24.39 -20.59
CA VAL A 546 -4.14 23.45 -21.70
C VAL A 546 -3.20 22.30 -21.35
N LEU A 547 -3.62 21.06 -21.64
CA LEU A 547 -2.80 19.87 -21.41
C LEU A 547 -1.56 19.87 -22.33
N THR A 548 -0.36 19.76 -21.73
CA THR A 548 0.94 19.79 -22.41
C THR A 548 1.72 18.47 -22.29
N ALA A 549 1.52 17.72 -21.21
CA ALA A 549 2.17 16.43 -21.01
C ALA A 549 1.39 15.52 -20.06
N ILE A 550 1.68 14.23 -20.11
CA ILE A 550 1.22 13.22 -19.15
C ILE A 550 2.44 12.48 -18.63
N SER A 551 2.60 12.34 -17.31
CA SER A 551 3.68 11.55 -16.72
C SER A 551 3.19 10.56 -15.67
N ASP A 552 4.09 9.70 -15.19
CA ASP A 552 3.87 8.81 -14.05
C ASP A 552 4.76 9.19 -12.86
N ALA A 553 4.73 8.38 -11.80
CA ALA A 553 5.51 8.60 -10.58
C ALA A 553 7.03 8.47 -10.77
N TYR A 554 7.47 7.91 -11.91
CA TYR A 554 8.88 7.75 -12.28
C TYR A 554 9.34 8.84 -13.27
N ASP A 555 8.50 9.85 -13.53
CA ASP A 555 8.70 10.92 -14.53
C ASP A 555 8.89 10.41 -15.98
N ASN A 556 8.39 9.20 -16.28
CA ASN A 556 8.21 8.81 -17.68
C ASN A 556 7.14 9.73 -18.28
N ARG A 557 7.41 10.34 -19.44
CA ARG A 557 6.60 11.47 -19.92
C ARG A 557 6.17 11.32 -21.38
N LEU A 558 4.87 11.44 -21.61
CA LEU A 558 4.26 11.65 -22.92
C LEU A 558 4.10 13.14 -23.17
N ARG A 559 4.55 13.60 -24.34
CA ARG A 559 4.53 15.02 -24.73
C ARG A 559 3.42 15.27 -25.74
N ILE A 560 2.67 16.34 -25.53
CA ILE A 560 1.60 16.76 -26.45
C ILE A 560 2.16 17.87 -27.33
N VAL A 561 2.16 17.63 -28.64
CA VAL A 561 2.47 18.63 -29.66
C VAL A 561 1.15 19.13 -30.23
N ARG A 562 1.04 20.45 -30.39
CA ARG A 562 -0.15 21.11 -30.92
C ARG A 562 0.14 21.77 -32.26
N ASP A 563 -0.88 21.78 -33.12
CA ASP A 563 -0.83 22.52 -34.37
C ASP A 563 -0.95 24.04 -34.15
N ARG A 564 -0.90 24.81 -35.24
CA ARG A 564 -1.01 26.28 -35.19
C ARG A 564 -2.39 26.79 -34.73
N LEU A 565 -3.41 25.93 -34.75
CA LEU A 565 -4.76 26.24 -34.26
C LEU A 565 -4.93 25.83 -32.80
N GLY A 566 -3.87 25.30 -32.16
CA GLY A 566 -3.90 24.86 -30.76
C GLY A 566 -4.51 23.48 -30.54
N ARG A 567 -4.80 22.71 -31.60
CA ARG A 567 -5.36 21.35 -31.50
C ARG A 567 -4.24 20.35 -31.28
N ILE A 568 -4.53 19.22 -30.64
CA ILE A 568 -3.53 18.18 -30.38
C ILE A 568 -3.16 17.51 -31.69
N GLU A 569 -1.95 17.75 -32.18
CA GLU A 569 -1.44 17.12 -33.40
C GLU A 569 -0.80 15.77 -33.10
N ARG A 570 -0.08 15.66 -31.97
CA ARG A 570 0.70 14.46 -31.65
C ARG A 570 0.80 14.21 -30.15
N LEU A 571 0.76 12.94 -29.77
CA LEU A 571 1.20 12.43 -28.47
C LEU A 571 2.48 11.62 -28.67
N ASP A 572 3.62 12.16 -28.25
CA ASP A 572 4.95 11.57 -28.42
C ASP A 572 5.43 10.92 -27.12
N ASN A 573 5.93 9.68 -27.21
CA ASN A 573 6.49 8.98 -26.05
C ASN A 573 7.97 9.29 -25.77
N GLY A 574 8.61 10.14 -26.59
CA GLY A 574 10.02 10.51 -26.46
C GLY A 574 11.02 9.42 -26.86
N ALA A 575 10.53 8.22 -27.22
CA ALA A 575 11.30 7.07 -27.68
C ALA A 575 11.06 6.80 -29.18
N GLY A 576 10.70 7.83 -29.95
CA GLY A 576 10.51 7.77 -31.39
C GLY A 576 9.22 7.06 -31.83
N ARG A 577 8.20 7.02 -30.98
CA ARG A 577 6.85 6.54 -31.33
C ARG A 577 5.81 7.55 -30.88
N SER A 578 4.72 7.66 -31.62
CA SER A 578 3.66 8.61 -31.30
C SER A 578 2.31 8.23 -31.88
N LEU A 579 1.25 8.78 -31.29
CA LEU A 579 -0.06 8.88 -31.94
C LEU A 579 -0.15 10.24 -32.62
N PHE A 580 -0.50 10.24 -33.90
CA PHE A 580 -0.69 11.44 -34.71
C PHE A 580 -2.18 11.60 -35.04
N LEU A 581 -2.76 12.74 -34.68
CA LEU A 581 -4.18 13.02 -34.84
C LEU A 581 -4.36 13.89 -36.08
N ARG A 582 -5.20 13.41 -37.00
CA ARG A 582 -5.57 14.15 -38.21
C ARG A 582 -6.99 14.68 -38.08
N TYR A 583 -7.16 15.91 -38.55
CA TYR A 583 -8.40 16.65 -38.40
C TYR A 583 -9.03 17.01 -39.75
N GLU A 584 -10.35 17.02 -39.76
CA GLU A 584 -11.16 17.73 -40.76
C GLU A 584 -12.02 18.74 -40.02
N PHE A 585 -11.88 20.03 -40.35
CA PHE A 585 -12.29 21.12 -39.46
C PHE A 585 -11.79 20.86 -38.04
N ASP A 586 -12.61 20.98 -37.00
CA ASP A 586 -12.20 20.76 -35.61
C ASP A 586 -12.44 19.32 -35.10
N ARG A 587 -12.70 18.37 -36.01
CA ARG A 587 -12.98 16.96 -35.66
C ARG A 587 -11.82 16.05 -36.00
N ILE A 588 -11.49 15.14 -35.09
CA ILE A 588 -10.49 14.09 -35.33
C ILE A 588 -11.11 13.08 -36.30
N VAL A 589 -10.57 12.98 -37.49
CA VAL A 589 -11.03 11.99 -38.50
C VAL A 589 -10.18 10.74 -38.50
N THR A 590 -8.94 10.81 -38.01
CA THR A 590 -8.03 9.66 -37.96
C THR A 590 -7.00 9.79 -36.85
N VAL A 591 -6.62 8.64 -36.28
CA VAL A 591 -5.47 8.51 -35.38
C VAL A 591 -4.51 7.51 -36.01
N ASP A 592 -3.27 7.95 -36.24
CA ASP A 592 -2.22 7.16 -36.85
C ASP A 592 -1.12 6.85 -35.83
N TYR A 593 -0.64 5.61 -35.82
CA TYR A 593 0.56 5.23 -35.10
C TYR A 593 1.79 5.54 -35.97
N GLN A 594 2.66 6.43 -35.48
CA GLN A 594 3.85 6.87 -36.20
C GLN A 594 5.13 6.52 -35.46
N VAL A 595 6.17 6.20 -36.25
CA VAL A 595 7.53 5.96 -35.78
C VAL A 595 8.49 6.98 -36.37
N HIS A 596 9.48 7.38 -35.57
CA HIS A 596 10.52 8.29 -35.98
C HIS A 596 11.69 7.49 -36.56
N ARG A 597 11.83 7.50 -37.89
CA ARG A 597 12.84 6.70 -38.61
C ARG A 597 13.71 7.60 -39.48
N ALA A 598 15.00 7.27 -39.57
CA ALA A 598 15.90 7.83 -40.58
C ALA A 598 16.01 6.87 -41.76
N LYS A 599 16.05 7.40 -42.99
CA LYS A 599 16.43 6.64 -44.19
C LYS A 599 17.89 6.92 -44.52
N GLY A 600 18.78 5.99 -44.16
CA GLY A 600 20.21 6.14 -44.44
C GLY A 600 20.84 7.30 -43.67
N HIS A 601 21.26 8.35 -44.37
CA HIS A 601 21.89 9.55 -43.77
C HIS A 601 20.93 10.76 -43.74
N GLU A 602 19.65 10.56 -44.07
CA GLU A 602 18.63 11.61 -44.01
C GLU A 602 18.23 11.90 -42.55
N PRO A 603 17.71 13.11 -42.27
CA PRO A 603 17.12 13.42 -40.98
C PRO A 603 16.03 12.41 -40.60
N PHE A 604 15.87 12.18 -39.30
CA PHE A 604 14.74 11.41 -38.83
C PHE A 604 13.43 12.10 -39.21
N VAL A 605 12.49 11.32 -39.74
CA VAL A 605 11.16 11.77 -40.10
C VAL A 605 10.13 10.84 -39.48
N TRP A 606 8.97 11.41 -39.14
CA TRP A 606 7.84 10.63 -38.69
C TRP A 606 7.21 9.90 -39.88
N VAL A 607 7.03 8.59 -39.74
CA VAL A 607 6.42 7.72 -40.74
C VAL A 607 5.25 7.00 -40.09
N THR A 608 4.06 7.09 -40.70
CA THR A 608 2.90 6.29 -40.29
C THR A 608 3.16 4.81 -40.56
N GLU A 609 3.10 3.99 -39.51
CA GLU A 609 3.12 2.53 -39.65
C GLU A 609 1.72 1.95 -39.81
N GLN A 610 0.76 2.50 -39.06
CA GLN A 610 -0.60 1.95 -39.00
C GLN A 610 -1.61 3.08 -38.79
N ASN A 611 -2.74 3.02 -39.50
CA ASN A 611 -3.93 3.77 -39.10
C ASN A 611 -4.62 2.99 -37.97
N VAL A 612 -4.67 3.58 -36.78
CA VAL A 612 -5.24 2.94 -35.59
C VAL A 612 -6.77 2.92 -35.69
N VAL A 613 -7.35 4.06 -36.04
CA VAL A 613 -8.79 4.24 -36.18
C VAL A 613 -9.12 5.41 -37.10
N SER A 614 -10.23 5.28 -37.82
CA SER A 614 -10.85 6.31 -38.64
C SER A 614 -12.26 6.60 -38.16
N TYR A 615 -12.66 7.87 -38.14
CA TYR A 615 -13.97 8.34 -37.70
C TYR A 615 -14.71 9.04 -38.84
N ALA A 616 -16.02 8.85 -38.90
CA ALA A 616 -16.89 9.55 -39.85
C ALA A 616 -18.04 10.25 -39.13
N TYR A 617 -18.40 11.42 -39.63
CA TYR A 617 -19.38 12.31 -39.03
C TYR A 617 -20.50 12.63 -40.03
N ASP A 618 -21.66 12.98 -39.53
CA ASP A 618 -22.70 13.63 -40.34
C ASP A 618 -22.59 15.16 -40.29
N ASP A 619 -23.44 15.85 -41.06
CA ASP A 619 -23.46 17.31 -41.15
C ASP A 619 -23.83 17.99 -39.82
N ALA A 620 -24.48 17.27 -38.90
CA ALA A 620 -24.78 17.72 -37.54
C ALA A 620 -23.58 17.53 -36.58
N GLY A 621 -22.48 16.95 -37.06
CA GLY A 621 -21.29 16.73 -36.26
C GLY A 621 -21.37 15.54 -35.31
N ARG A 622 -22.30 14.61 -35.52
CA ARG A 622 -22.40 13.39 -34.72
C ARG A 622 -21.48 12.32 -35.29
N LEU A 623 -20.81 11.55 -34.42
CA LEU A 623 -20.00 10.42 -34.83
C LEU A 623 -20.91 9.30 -35.35
N VAL A 624 -21.00 9.11 -36.67
CA VAL A 624 -21.85 8.08 -37.27
C VAL A 624 -21.13 6.75 -37.46
N SER A 625 -19.79 6.76 -37.43
CA SER A 625 -19.00 5.55 -37.60
C SER A 625 -17.59 5.65 -37.05
N ALA A 626 -17.07 4.53 -36.56
CA ALA A 626 -15.64 4.34 -36.33
C ALA A 626 -15.18 3.03 -36.97
N THR A 627 -14.01 3.06 -37.61
CA THR A 627 -13.41 1.91 -38.28
C THR A 627 -12.03 1.66 -37.69
N ASN A 628 -11.80 0.47 -37.13
CA ASN A 628 -10.53 0.13 -36.50
C ASN A 628 -9.45 -0.25 -37.55
N ALA A 629 -8.24 -0.53 -37.07
CA ALA A 629 -7.08 -0.83 -37.91
C ALA A 629 -7.23 -2.09 -38.80
N VAL A 630 -8.13 -3.02 -38.47
CA VAL A 630 -8.42 -4.23 -39.28
C VAL A 630 -9.61 -4.05 -40.23
N GLY A 631 -10.22 -2.86 -40.24
CA GLY A 631 -11.34 -2.52 -41.12
C GLY A 631 -12.72 -2.87 -40.56
N GLU A 632 -12.81 -3.31 -39.31
CA GLU A 632 -14.10 -3.52 -38.65
C GLU A 632 -14.73 -2.17 -38.31
N ARG A 633 -16.02 -2.04 -38.62
CA ARG A 633 -16.77 -0.80 -38.54
C ARG A 633 -17.89 -0.90 -37.53
N GLU A 634 -17.92 0.04 -36.59
CA GLU A 634 -19.10 0.32 -35.76
C GLU A 634 -19.85 1.53 -36.30
N ALA A 635 -21.19 1.52 -36.22
CA ALA A 635 -22.05 2.62 -36.65
C ALA A 635 -23.01 3.05 -35.52
N TYR A 636 -23.34 4.33 -35.50
CA TYR A 636 -24.19 4.93 -34.46
C TYR A 636 -25.31 5.76 -35.08
N ARG A 637 -26.48 5.74 -34.46
CA ARG A 637 -27.60 6.62 -34.80
C ARG A 637 -28.13 7.31 -33.56
N TYR A 638 -28.69 8.48 -33.77
CA TYR A 638 -29.05 9.41 -32.73
C TYR A 638 -30.43 10.02 -32.98
N ASP A 639 -31.01 10.58 -31.94
CA ASP A 639 -32.11 11.54 -32.07
C ASP A 639 -31.59 12.94 -32.47
N GLU A 640 -32.50 13.92 -32.47
CA GLU A 640 -32.20 15.32 -32.82
C GLU A 640 -31.34 16.04 -31.77
N GLU A 641 -31.31 15.55 -30.53
CA GLU A 641 -30.51 16.10 -29.42
C GLU A 641 -29.24 15.29 -29.15
N HIS A 642 -28.78 14.52 -30.14
CA HIS A 642 -27.54 13.73 -30.13
C HIS A 642 -27.51 12.57 -29.11
N VAL A 643 -28.67 12.12 -28.62
CA VAL A 643 -28.80 10.93 -27.76
C VAL A 643 -28.75 9.68 -28.64
N ILE A 644 -27.90 8.70 -28.28
CA ILE A 644 -27.80 7.42 -29.02
C ILE A 644 -29.12 6.65 -28.98
N LEU A 645 -29.57 6.22 -30.16
CA LEU A 645 -30.74 5.35 -30.37
C LEU A 645 -30.34 3.94 -30.81
N GLU A 646 -29.25 3.83 -31.58
CA GLU A 646 -28.76 2.57 -32.13
C GLU A 646 -27.23 2.55 -32.18
N ARG A 647 -26.65 1.39 -31.82
CA ARG A 647 -25.24 1.06 -32.02
C ARG A 647 -25.16 -0.27 -32.74
N GLN A 648 -24.51 -0.26 -33.89
CA GLN A 648 -24.30 -1.45 -34.70
C GLN A 648 -22.82 -1.83 -34.68
N LEU A 649 -22.51 -3.08 -34.33
CA LEU A 649 -21.17 -3.64 -34.35
C LEU A 649 -20.85 -4.26 -35.72
N ALA A 650 -19.55 -4.42 -36.02
CA ALA A 650 -19.07 -5.02 -37.27
C ALA A 650 -19.62 -6.44 -37.51
N GLY A 651 -19.87 -7.20 -36.43
CA GLY A 651 -20.46 -8.54 -36.50
C GLY A 651 -21.97 -8.58 -36.79
N GLY A 652 -22.63 -7.44 -36.99
CA GLY A 652 -24.07 -7.35 -37.29
C GLY A 652 -24.99 -7.30 -36.05
N ALA A 653 -24.44 -7.44 -34.85
CA ALA A 653 -25.16 -7.16 -33.61
C ALA A 653 -25.55 -5.69 -33.55
N SER A 654 -26.81 -5.40 -33.23
CA SER A 654 -27.34 -4.04 -33.08
C SER A 654 -28.00 -3.90 -31.72
N PHE A 655 -27.66 -2.84 -31.01
CA PHE A 655 -28.19 -2.48 -29.70
C PHE A 655 -29.01 -1.21 -29.81
N PHE A 656 -30.08 -1.13 -29.04
CA PHE A 656 -31.05 -0.05 -29.08
C PHE A 656 -31.40 0.43 -27.69
N TRP A 657 -31.77 1.70 -27.59
CA TRP A 657 -32.15 2.36 -26.35
C TRP A 657 -33.50 3.07 -26.50
N ALA A 658 -34.27 3.07 -25.41
CA ALA A 658 -35.42 3.96 -25.24
C ALA A 658 -35.20 4.83 -24.01
N TRP A 659 -35.55 6.11 -24.13
CA TRP A 659 -35.28 7.14 -23.15
C TRP A 659 -36.60 7.78 -22.68
N GLU A 660 -36.75 8.03 -21.39
CA GLU A 660 -37.96 8.71 -20.84
C GLU A 660 -37.91 10.24 -21.00
N ARG A 661 -36.70 10.80 -21.05
CA ARG A 661 -36.40 12.24 -21.15
C ARG A 661 -35.54 12.51 -22.40
N SER A 662 -35.15 13.75 -22.63
CA SER A 662 -34.42 14.17 -23.82
C SER A 662 -33.12 14.94 -23.50
N GLY A 663 -32.26 15.10 -24.51
CA GLY A 663 -30.95 15.74 -24.40
C GLY A 663 -30.11 15.21 -23.24
N LYS A 664 -29.38 16.09 -22.56
CA LYS A 664 -28.54 15.71 -21.41
C LYS A 664 -29.30 15.14 -20.21
N ALA A 665 -30.63 15.30 -20.19
CA ALA A 665 -31.50 14.75 -19.15
C ALA A 665 -32.02 13.34 -19.49
N ALA A 666 -31.73 12.81 -20.69
CA ALA A 666 -32.16 11.50 -21.11
C ALA A 666 -31.72 10.40 -20.13
N ARG A 667 -32.68 9.55 -19.77
CA ARG A 667 -32.53 8.43 -18.82
C ARG A 667 -33.05 7.15 -19.46
N CYS A 668 -32.21 6.13 -19.55
CA CYS A 668 -32.52 4.88 -20.24
C CYS A 668 -33.61 4.13 -19.48
N VAL A 669 -34.69 3.76 -20.16
CA VAL A 669 -35.80 2.95 -19.59
C VAL A 669 -35.94 1.59 -20.23
N ARG A 670 -35.29 1.37 -21.39
CA ARG A 670 -35.19 0.06 -22.03
C ARG A 670 -33.93 -0.02 -22.86
N HIS A 671 -33.28 -1.17 -22.81
CA HIS A 671 -32.12 -1.49 -23.63
C HIS A 671 -32.27 -2.91 -24.20
N TRP A 672 -32.20 -3.05 -25.52
CA TRP A 672 -32.42 -4.34 -26.18
C TRP A 672 -31.51 -4.50 -27.39
N ALA A 673 -31.36 -5.75 -27.85
CA ALA A 673 -30.60 -6.06 -29.05
C ALA A 673 -31.49 -6.64 -30.16
N ASN A 674 -30.94 -6.78 -31.37
CA ASN A 674 -31.58 -7.49 -32.48
C ASN A 674 -31.66 -9.02 -32.28
N PHE A 675 -31.16 -9.55 -31.15
CA PHE A 675 -31.26 -10.95 -30.76
C PHE A 675 -32.02 -11.09 -29.43
N SER A 676 -32.76 -12.19 -29.26
CA SER A 676 -33.77 -12.37 -28.20
C SER A 676 -33.23 -12.50 -26.78
N GLN A 677 -31.91 -12.62 -26.60
CA GLN A 677 -31.29 -12.84 -25.30
C GLN A 677 -31.08 -11.54 -24.50
N MET A 678 -31.45 -10.38 -25.07
CA MET A 678 -31.22 -9.08 -24.46
C MET A 678 -32.40 -8.13 -24.68
N ASP A 679 -33.20 -7.94 -23.63
CA ASP A 679 -34.24 -6.92 -23.50
C ASP A 679 -34.41 -6.62 -22.00
N THR A 680 -33.81 -5.53 -21.56
CA THR A 680 -33.82 -5.09 -20.17
C THR A 680 -34.64 -3.81 -20.05
N ARG A 681 -35.43 -3.70 -18.97
CA ARG A 681 -36.18 -2.48 -18.64
C ARG A 681 -35.74 -1.92 -17.29
N TYR A 682 -35.72 -0.60 -17.20
CA TYR A 682 -35.29 0.12 -16.00
C TYR A 682 -36.45 0.95 -15.47
N ALA A 683 -36.85 0.70 -14.23
CA ALA A 683 -37.84 1.49 -13.51
C ALA A 683 -37.13 2.28 -12.42
N TRP A 684 -37.13 3.60 -12.55
CA TRP A 684 -36.36 4.48 -11.69
C TRP A 684 -37.20 5.08 -10.56
N GLY A 685 -36.70 5.02 -9.33
CA GLY A 685 -37.28 5.69 -8.17
C GLY A 685 -36.74 7.11 -7.98
N ASP A 686 -37.49 7.91 -7.22
CA ASP A 686 -37.08 9.27 -6.82
C ASP A 686 -36.09 9.27 -5.63
N ASP A 687 -35.92 8.13 -4.97
CA ASP A 687 -35.06 7.89 -3.81
C ASP A 687 -33.63 7.44 -4.18
N GLY A 688 -33.25 7.52 -5.46
CA GLY A 688 -31.96 7.03 -5.96
C GLY A 688 -31.93 5.52 -6.20
N SER A 689 -33.08 4.85 -6.18
CA SER A 689 -33.20 3.44 -6.53
C SER A 689 -33.51 3.20 -8.02
N VAL A 690 -33.12 2.03 -8.52
CA VAL A 690 -33.54 1.49 -9.82
C VAL A 690 -33.88 0.02 -9.70
N ASN A 691 -35.01 -0.37 -10.28
CA ASN A 691 -35.39 -1.75 -10.48
C ASN A 691 -35.12 -2.14 -11.94
N VAL A 692 -34.29 -3.15 -12.12
CA VAL A 692 -33.89 -3.71 -13.41
C VAL A 692 -34.71 -4.97 -13.65
N HIS A 693 -35.46 -5.00 -14.75
CA HIS A 693 -36.23 -6.16 -15.19
C HIS A 693 -35.52 -6.84 -16.35
N ASN A 694 -35.08 -8.08 -16.13
CA ASN A 694 -34.39 -8.89 -17.11
C ASN A 694 -35.36 -9.65 -18.03
N THR A 695 -34.86 -10.12 -19.17
CA THR A 695 -35.66 -10.83 -20.18
C THR A 695 -36.24 -12.15 -19.68
N ASP A 696 -35.59 -12.80 -18.71
CA ASP A 696 -36.04 -14.04 -18.07
C ASP A 696 -37.09 -13.81 -16.97
N GLY A 697 -37.48 -12.56 -16.72
CA GLY A 697 -38.43 -12.16 -15.68
C GLY A 697 -37.79 -11.92 -14.30
N SER A 698 -36.49 -12.15 -14.16
CA SER A 698 -35.77 -11.82 -12.93
C SER A 698 -35.65 -10.31 -12.71
N GLN A 699 -35.43 -9.91 -11.45
CA GLN A 699 -35.35 -8.52 -11.04
C GLN A 699 -34.13 -8.25 -10.18
N GLU A 700 -33.50 -7.10 -10.40
CA GLU A 700 -32.41 -6.59 -9.57
C GLU A 700 -32.75 -5.20 -9.09
N VAL A 701 -32.32 -4.86 -7.88
CA VAL A 701 -32.51 -3.52 -7.32
C VAL A 701 -31.19 -2.92 -6.93
N TYR A 702 -30.93 -1.69 -7.35
CA TYR A 702 -29.76 -0.92 -6.98
C TYR A 702 -30.22 0.35 -6.26
N VAL A 703 -29.58 0.69 -5.15
CA VAL A 703 -29.85 1.92 -4.40
C VAL A 703 -28.54 2.68 -4.23
N HIS A 704 -28.56 3.95 -4.58
CA HIS A 704 -27.41 4.85 -4.48
C HIS A 704 -27.67 5.96 -3.46
N ASP A 705 -26.60 6.47 -2.85
CA ASP A 705 -26.67 7.67 -2.04
C ASP A 705 -26.62 8.96 -2.89
N GLN A 706 -26.74 10.11 -2.23
CA GLN A 706 -26.69 11.44 -2.87
C GLN A 706 -25.33 11.75 -3.53
N ARG A 707 -24.28 10.97 -3.24
CA ARG A 707 -22.94 11.10 -3.83
C ARG A 707 -22.72 10.08 -4.96
N ALA A 708 -23.79 9.47 -5.47
CA ALA A 708 -23.80 8.48 -6.53
C ALA A 708 -23.05 7.18 -6.21
N ARG A 709 -22.92 6.82 -4.92
CA ARG A 709 -22.27 5.57 -4.48
C ARG A 709 -23.33 4.49 -4.22
N LEU A 710 -23.06 3.25 -4.64
CA LEU A 710 -23.96 2.12 -4.42
C LEU A 710 -24.00 1.75 -2.93
N VAL A 711 -25.13 1.94 -2.26
CA VAL A 711 -25.31 1.57 -0.84
C VAL A 711 -26.03 0.25 -0.65
N GLN A 712 -26.83 -0.18 -1.63
CA GLN A 712 -27.52 -1.45 -1.57
C GLN A 712 -27.68 -2.06 -2.97
N ARG A 713 -27.50 -3.37 -3.06
CA ARG A 713 -27.86 -4.19 -4.23
C ARG A 713 -28.71 -5.38 -3.79
N ILE A 714 -29.74 -5.69 -4.56
CA ILE A 714 -30.52 -6.92 -4.45
C ILE A 714 -30.38 -7.68 -5.76
N ASP A 715 -29.82 -8.89 -5.67
CA ASP A 715 -29.57 -9.77 -6.82
C ASP A 715 -30.86 -10.53 -7.25
N PRO A 716 -30.87 -11.16 -8.44
CA PRO A 716 -32.01 -11.92 -8.95
C PRO A 716 -32.52 -13.03 -8.01
N ASP A 717 -31.63 -13.62 -7.21
CA ASP A 717 -31.94 -14.67 -6.24
C ASP A 717 -32.44 -14.13 -4.88
N GLY A 718 -32.52 -12.81 -4.74
CA GLY A 718 -32.91 -12.10 -3.53
C GLY A 718 -31.79 -11.83 -2.54
N ALA A 719 -30.54 -12.20 -2.84
CA ALA A 719 -29.38 -11.87 -2.02
C ALA A 719 -29.21 -10.35 -1.91
N ARG A 720 -28.88 -9.87 -0.70
CA ARG A 720 -28.76 -8.44 -0.42
C ARG A 720 -27.33 -8.11 -0.04
N HIS A 721 -26.77 -7.14 -0.74
CA HIS A 721 -25.45 -6.58 -0.48
C HIS A 721 -25.62 -5.15 0.02
N PHE A 722 -24.93 -4.82 1.10
CA PHE A 722 -24.94 -3.48 1.68
C PHE A 722 -23.52 -2.93 1.66
N LYS A 723 -23.41 -1.63 1.39
CA LYS A 723 -22.16 -0.88 1.49
C LYS A 723 -22.41 0.38 2.29
N SER A 724 -21.50 0.68 3.21
CA SER A 724 -21.48 1.98 3.89
C SER A 724 -20.18 2.70 3.60
N TYR A 725 -20.23 4.02 3.54
CA TYR A 725 -19.07 4.84 3.24
C TYR A 725 -18.95 5.98 4.25
N ASP A 726 -17.71 6.34 4.58
CA ASP A 726 -17.45 7.53 5.37
C ASP A 726 -17.48 8.82 4.54
N ASP A 727 -17.24 9.95 5.22
CA ASP A 727 -17.25 11.29 4.63
C ASP A 727 -16.20 11.50 3.55
N LYS A 728 -15.11 10.71 3.55
CA LYS A 728 -14.04 10.77 2.56
C LYS A 728 -14.22 9.80 1.40
N GLY A 729 -15.36 9.12 1.31
CA GLY A 729 -15.63 8.19 0.20
C GLY A 729 -15.20 6.75 0.46
N ARG A 730 -14.71 6.43 1.65
CA ARG A 730 -14.06 5.14 1.94
C ARG A 730 -15.08 4.13 2.42
N LEU A 731 -15.01 2.90 1.92
CA LEU A 731 -15.89 1.81 2.35
C LEU A 731 -15.63 1.47 3.83
N THR A 732 -16.68 1.47 4.64
CA THR A 732 -16.63 1.15 6.08
C THR A 732 -17.26 -0.19 6.43
N VAL A 733 -18.22 -0.66 5.62
CA VAL A 733 -18.88 -1.98 5.73
C VAL A 733 -19.15 -2.49 4.33
#